data_AF-A0A5C6V7M8-F1
#
_entry.id   AF-A0A5C6V7M8-F1
#
_cell.length_a   1.000
_cell.length_b   1.000
_cell.length_c   1.000
_cell.angle_alpha   90.00
_cell.angle_beta   90.00
_cell.angle_gamma   90.00
#
_symmetry.space_group_name_H-M   'P 1'
#
loop_
_entity.id
_entity.type
_entity.pdbx_description
1 polymer ?
#
loop_
_entity_poly.entity_id
_entity_poly.type
_entity_poly.pdbx_seq_one_letter_code
_entity_poly.pdbx_strand_id
1 'polypeptide(L)'
;MSLQRFTTESYREGDRSGAWREALSRLGLGWTALPGHGALHATMHSQTSAGGFELSMIASVAQTLRFDSATNDGLRLLLLMDGKATLSADGISTQLSVNDVIYVPSREHASLTLDSDFRIFSVLVPRTALSAHLLAPATLRAGRIAGNAGIGQVFSRFLHAIGEAVDTLSRSELRPLELALAEFLFACLSAQRSESVNGLTASQAAIFARACRSIDARLGESKLSVPEIAQETGVSPRYLQKLFESAGQSFSTYLRVRRLERCRAELVDPLHEKKSISEICFRWGFNDPAHFSRAFRDQYRTSPREFRHEASLELARQFVRRISRGLPLDADSVAGHAKIKADETAARAGLPEASLASDEEREVLVESRPARKGRRARHHLLRVNANTVHWGYFSHDLKPVLEIDSGDTVTIETLTQHAADDWARMIAGDAGAESVFHWTAERKNVNRRGAGPIDASIYGRGAGEGFGVHICTGPVAVRGAQPGDVLEVRILDVRPRRCANPHFAGRVFGSNAAAWWGFHYRELLTEPKPREVVTIYELDDSESHSPHARAVYNYRWTPQRDPYGVVHETIDYPGVPVDHTTVAKNFDVLRDVRIPVRPHFGLIAVAPQQSGLIDSIPPSAFGGNLDNWRIAPGTSVYLTVGVPGALLSVGDPHASQGDSELCGTAIECSLTGDFQIILHKKADLAGKTYADLTYPLVETADEWVLHGFSHANYLAEFGVQAQSKIYEKSTLDLAMRDAFIKTRRFLMTTQGLTEDEAISLISVAIDFGVTQVVDGNMGVHAIVRKALFASRTKQAHSIRTSPD
;
A
#
# COMPACT_ATOMS: atom_id res chain seq x y z
N MET A 1 -8.21 -3.17 21.81
CA MET A 1 -8.71 -2.80 20.46
C MET A 1 -7.97 -3.65 19.44
N SER A 2 -8.66 -4.43 18.60
CA SER A 2 -7.99 -5.17 17.51
C SER A 2 -7.53 -4.16 16.45
N LEU A 3 -6.22 -3.97 16.30
CA LEU A 3 -5.68 -3.18 15.19
C LEU A 3 -6.01 -3.91 13.88
N GLN A 4 -7.02 -3.44 13.16
CA GLN A 4 -7.30 -3.95 11.82
C GLN A 4 -6.24 -3.48 10.81
N ARG A 5 -5.65 -2.30 11.00
CA ARG A 5 -4.62 -1.72 10.12
C ARG A 5 -3.58 -0.96 10.94
N PHE A 6 -2.32 -1.09 10.55
CA PHE A 6 -1.17 -0.37 11.10
C PHE A 6 -0.31 0.14 9.95
N THR A 7 0.21 1.36 10.09
CA THR A 7 1.23 1.91 9.21
C THR A 7 2.19 2.77 10.03
N THR A 8 3.49 2.65 9.77
CA THR A 8 4.51 3.51 10.38
C THR A 8 4.34 4.97 9.97
N GLU A 9 3.66 5.25 8.86
CA GLU A 9 3.36 6.62 8.42
C GLU A 9 2.46 7.39 9.39
N SER A 10 1.79 6.71 10.32
CA SER A 10 1.04 7.35 11.41
C SER A 10 1.93 8.04 12.45
N TYR A 11 3.23 7.73 12.48
CA TYR A 11 4.16 8.13 13.53
C TYR A 11 5.32 8.95 12.95
N ARG A 12 5.86 9.84 13.79
CA ARG A 12 7.09 10.59 13.51
C ARG A 12 8.25 9.62 13.37
N GLU A 13 9.26 9.92 12.53
CA GLU A 13 10.40 9.02 12.25
C GLU A 13 10.98 8.35 13.52
N GLY A 14 11.25 9.13 14.57
CA GLY A 14 11.81 8.62 15.84
C GLY A 14 10.91 7.66 16.62
N ASP A 15 9.59 7.73 16.45
CA ASP A 15 8.62 6.92 17.19
C ASP A 15 8.25 5.63 16.44
N ARG A 16 8.58 5.53 15.14
CA ARG A 16 8.19 4.41 14.26
C ARG A 16 8.68 3.06 14.78
N SER A 17 9.93 2.98 15.24
CA SER A 17 10.50 1.71 15.73
C SER A 17 9.82 1.21 17.00
N GLY A 18 9.41 2.12 17.90
CA GLY A 18 8.65 1.78 19.10
C GLY A 18 7.26 1.24 18.74
N ALA A 19 6.53 1.98 17.90
CA ALA A 19 5.20 1.60 17.44
C ALA A 19 5.22 0.28 16.64
N TRP A 20 6.24 0.06 15.80
CA TRP A 20 6.38 -1.17 15.03
C TRP A 20 6.66 -2.38 15.91
N ARG A 21 7.53 -2.23 16.91
CA ARG A 21 7.80 -3.28 17.91
C ARG A 21 6.52 -3.68 18.64
N GLU A 22 5.70 -2.71 19.06
CA GLU A 22 4.42 -2.97 19.73
C GLU A 22 3.41 -3.65 18.80
N ALA A 23 3.35 -3.24 17.53
CA ALA A 23 2.48 -3.85 16.53
C ALA A 23 2.84 -5.33 16.30
N LEU A 24 4.13 -5.65 16.16
CA LEU A 24 4.61 -7.02 15.99
C LEU A 24 4.45 -7.86 17.26
N SER A 25 4.65 -7.29 18.46
CA SER A 25 4.50 -8.05 19.71
C SER A 25 3.06 -8.54 19.93
N ARG A 26 2.06 -7.82 19.41
CA ARG A 26 0.65 -8.27 19.41
C ARG A 26 0.44 -9.52 18.56
N LEU A 27 1.31 -9.78 17.58
CA LEU A 27 1.37 -11.03 16.82
C LEU A 27 2.32 -12.07 17.43
N GLY A 28 2.88 -11.84 18.62
CA GLY A 28 3.91 -12.70 19.21
C GLY A 28 5.21 -12.71 18.39
N LEU A 29 5.52 -11.60 17.73
CA LEU A 29 6.74 -11.42 16.97
C LEU A 29 7.62 -10.36 17.65
N GLY A 30 8.84 -10.74 17.97
CA GLY A 30 9.92 -9.81 18.30
C GLY A 30 10.56 -9.25 17.03
N TRP A 31 11.23 -8.11 17.17
CA TRP A 31 11.79 -7.36 16.05
C TRP A 31 13.22 -6.91 16.34
N THR A 32 14.07 -6.93 15.32
CA THR A 32 15.40 -6.30 15.35
C THR A 32 15.74 -5.74 13.98
N ALA A 33 16.17 -4.49 13.96
CA ALA A 33 16.76 -3.84 12.80
C ALA A 33 18.10 -4.49 12.42
N LEU A 34 18.27 -4.84 11.15
CA LEU A 34 19.56 -5.06 10.50
C LEU A 34 20.40 -3.75 10.36
N PRO A 35 21.72 -3.82 10.28
CA PRO A 35 22.54 -2.63 10.04
C PRO A 35 22.33 -2.06 8.63
N GLY A 36 22.32 -0.74 8.49
CA GLY A 36 22.47 -0.05 7.20
C GLY A 36 21.20 0.16 6.38
N HIS A 37 20.01 -0.14 6.91
CA HIS A 37 18.77 0.22 6.23
C HIS A 37 18.31 1.65 6.50
N GLY A 38 17.55 2.19 5.55
CA GLY A 38 16.95 3.53 5.61
C GLY A 38 15.85 3.66 6.65
N ALA A 39 15.06 4.74 6.53
CA ALA A 39 13.94 4.99 7.43
C ALA A 39 12.94 3.82 7.41
N LEU A 40 12.46 3.41 8.60
CA LEU A 40 11.50 2.32 8.73
C LEU A 40 10.18 2.69 8.04
N HIS A 41 9.81 1.87 7.06
CA HIS A 41 8.49 1.85 6.45
C HIS A 41 7.90 0.45 6.63
N ALA A 42 6.73 0.37 7.28
CA ALA A 42 6.02 -0.89 7.48
C ALA A 42 4.50 -0.69 7.47
N THR A 43 3.79 -1.61 6.85
CA THR A 43 2.34 -1.72 6.88
C THR A 43 1.95 -3.11 7.37
N MET A 44 0.84 -3.16 8.11
CA MET A 44 0.28 -4.42 8.58
C MET A 44 -1.25 -4.34 8.56
N HIS A 45 -1.88 -5.34 7.95
CA HIS A 45 -3.30 -5.54 8.01
C HIS A 45 -3.60 -6.88 8.65
N SER A 46 -4.43 -6.88 9.69
CA SER A 46 -4.70 -8.09 10.48
C SER A 46 -6.21 -8.30 10.64
N GLN A 47 -6.63 -9.54 10.48
CA GLN A 47 -8.00 -9.98 10.69
C GLN A 47 -8.01 -11.27 11.49
N THR A 48 -8.90 -11.35 12.49
CA THR A 48 -9.15 -12.57 13.25
C THR A 48 -10.45 -13.20 12.77
N SER A 49 -10.36 -14.48 12.43
CA SER A 49 -11.47 -15.25 11.93
C SER A 49 -12.38 -15.78 13.06
N ALA A 50 -13.56 -16.30 12.72
CA ALA A 50 -14.46 -16.89 13.72
C ALA A 50 -13.88 -18.15 14.39
N GLY A 51 -13.04 -18.89 13.65
CA GLY A 51 -12.30 -20.04 14.18
C GLY A 51 -11.10 -19.70 15.06
N GLY A 52 -10.79 -18.40 15.24
CA GLY A 52 -9.62 -17.95 16.01
C GLY A 52 -8.31 -17.98 15.22
N PHE A 53 -8.36 -18.04 13.89
CA PHE A 53 -7.17 -17.85 13.07
C PHE A 53 -6.84 -16.36 13.02
N GLU A 54 -5.57 -16.01 13.21
CA GLU A 54 -5.09 -14.64 12.99
C GLU A 54 -4.40 -14.58 11.65
N LEU A 55 -4.95 -13.84 10.70
CA LEU A 55 -4.42 -13.66 9.36
C LEU A 55 -3.85 -12.25 9.27
N SER A 56 -2.57 -12.12 8.92
CA SER A 56 -1.89 -10.82 8.86
C SER A 56 -1.05 -10.70 7.60
N MET A 57 -1.34 -9.68 6.79
CA MET A 57 -0.44 -9.23 5.73
C MET A 57 0.53 -8.22 6.31
N ILE A 58 1.83 -8.44 6.11
CA ILE A 58 2.90 -7.57 6.61
C ILE A 58 3.84 -7.23 5.46
N ALA A 59 4.07 -5.94 5.24
CA ALA A 59 5.10 -5.42 4.34
C ALA A 59 6.03 -4.51 5.13
N SER A 60 7.34 -4.64 4.94
CA SER A 60 8.33 -3.81 5.63
C SER A 60 9.69 -3.88 4.94
N VAL A 61 10.57 -2.96 5.32
CA VAL A 61 12.01 -3.02 5.00
C VAL A 61 12.72 -4.20 5.69
N ALA A 62 13.89 -4.56 5.18
CA ALA A 62 14.76 -5.62 5.68
C ALA A 62 14.93 -5.60 7.22
N GLN A 63 14.68 -6.72 7.89
CA GLN A 63 14.76 -6.85 9.36
C GLN A 63 14.76 -8.31 9.82
N THR A 64 15.06 -8.56 11.09
CA THR A 64 14.90 -9.89 11.70
C THR A 64 13.65 -9.94 12.57
N LEU A 65 12.79 -10.92 12.30
CA LEU A 65 11.66 -11.29 13.13
C LEU A 65 12.06 -12.44 14.06
N ARG A 66 11.70 -12.36 15.34
CA ARG A 66 11.91 -13.43 16.33
C ARG A 66 10.55 -13.96 16.75
N PHE A 67 10.39 -15.28 16.84
CA PHE A 67 9.14 -15.85 17.30
C PHE A 67 9.16 -15.92 18.83
N ASP A 68 8.26 -15.19 19.49
CA ASP A 68 8.17 -15.18 20.94
C ASP A 68 7.25 -16.32 21.39
N SER A 69 7.80 -17.22 22.22
CA SER A 69 7.13 -18.45 22.63
C SER A 69 6.06 -18.27 23.72
N ALA A 70 5.99 -17.08 24.33
CA ALA A 70 5.18 -16.87 25.53
C ALA A 70 3.73 -16.45 25.26
N THR A 71 3.41 -15.90 24.08
CA THR A 71 2.16 -15.13 23.89
C THR A 71 1.05 -15.83 23.12
N ASN A 72 1.30 -16.96 22.45
CA ASN A 72 0.30 -17.64 21.60
C ASN A 72 0.33 -19.17 21.77
N ASP A 73 -0.85 -19.84 21.83
CA ASP A 73 -0.97 -21.31 21.89
C ASP A 73 -1.41 -21.85 20.51
N GLY A 74 -0.45 -22.12 19.62
CA GLY A 74 -0.74 -22.58 18.26
C GLY A 74 0.48 -22.86 17.37
N LEU A 75 0.26 -22.84 16.06
CA LEU A 75 1.28 -22.97 15.01
C LEU A 75 1.24 -21.72 14.14
N ARG A 76 2.35 -21.00 14.02
CA ARG A 76 2.45 -19.86 13.11
C ARG A 76 2.95 -20.33 11.76
N LEU A 77 2.23 -19.99 10.70
CA LEU A 77 2.65 -20.11 9.32
C LEU A 77 3.09 -18.74 8.82
N LEU A 78 4.15 -18.68 8.01
CA LEU A 78 4.46 -17.50 7.21
C LEU A 78 4.76 -17.93 5.78
N LEU A 79 4.02 -17.34 4.84
CA LEU A 79 4.30 -17.41 3.41
C LEU A 79 5.20 -16.23 3.05
N LEU A 80 6.37 -16.50 2.47
CA LEU A 80 7.21 -15.46 1.87
C LEU A 80 6.66 -15.11 0.48
N MET A 81 6.06 -13.94 0.33
CA MET A 81 5.49 -13.49 -0.94
C MET A 81 6.50 -12.70 -1.76
N ASP A 82 7.32 -11.88 -1.08
CA ASP A 82 8.39 -11.10 -1.69
C ASP A 82 9.59 -11.00 -0.76
N GLY A 83 10.78 -10.84 -1.35
CA GLY A 83 12.03 -10.61 -0.65
C GLY A 83 12.91 -11.86 -0.51
N LYS A 84 14.04 -11.70 0.18
CA LYS A 84 15.00 -12.76 0.51
C LYS A 84 14.96 -13.02 2.00
N ALA A 85 14.87 -14.28 2.39
CA ALA A 85 14.75 -14.64 3.79
C ALA A 85 15.53 -15.88 4.17
N THR A 86 15.95 -15.92 5.42
CA THR A 86 16.68 -17.04 6.03
C THR A 86 16.03 -17.39 7.36
N LEU A 87 15.55 -18.62 7.50
CA LEU A 87 15.03 -19.16 8.75
C LEU A 87 16.19 -19.75 9.56
N SER A 88 16.30 -19.37 10.83
CA SER A 88 17.22 -19.98 11.80
C SER A 88 16.43 -20.63 12.94
N ALA A 89 16.55 -21.95 13.08
CA ALA A 89 15.90 -22.75 14.12
C ALA A 89 16.80 -23.93 14.50
N ASP A 90 16.88 -24.29 15.78
CA ASP A 90 17.70 -25.40 16.30
C ASP A 90 19.17 -25.40 15.80
N GLY A 91 19.75 -24.21 15.61
CA GLY A 91 21.12 -24.04 15.10
C GLY A 91 21.29 -24.29 13.59
N ILE A 92 20.21 -24.62 12.87
CA ILE A 92 20.19 -24.82 11.43
C ILE A 92 19.68 -23.55 10.75
N SER A 93 20.38 -23.14 9.69
CA SER A 93 19.99 -22.00 8.84
C SER A 93 19.49 -22.51 7.49
N THR A 94 18.27 -22.11 7.11
CA THR A 94 17.61 -22.51 5.87
C THR A 94 17.25 -21.29 5.05
N GLN A 95 17.82 -21.17 3.85
CA GLN A 95 17.44 -20.14 2.89
C GLN A 95 16.06 -20.42 2.30
N LEU A 96 15.24 -19.39 2.19
CA LEU A 96 13.88 -19.49 1.65
C LEU A 96 13.80 -18.90 0.25
N SER A 97 12.99 -19.55 -0.59
CA SER A 97 12.56 -19.01 -1.87
C SER A 97 11.20 -18.36 -1.73
N VAL A 98 10.89 -17.40 -2.62
CA VAL A 98 9.52 -16.86 -2.75
C VAL A 98 8.54 -18.02 -2.95
N ASN A 99 7.38 -17.90 -2.32
CA ASN A 99 6.32 -18.91 -2.17
C ASN A 99 6.59 -20.02 -1.16
N ASP A 100 7.78 -20.11 -0.55
CA ASP A 100 7.96 -21.05 0.56
C ASP A 100 7.11 -20.68 1.77
N VAL A 101 6.60 -21.71 2.44
CA VAL A 101 5.83 -21.57 3.69
C VAL A 101 6.68 -22.09 4.82
N ILE A 102 6.96 -21.25 5.81
CA ILE A 102 7.55 -21.69 7.08
C ILE A 102 6.46 -21.94 8.09
N TYR A 103 6.68 -22.92 8.96
CA TYR A 103 5.82 -23.20 10.10
C TYR A 103 6.65 -23.21 11.37
N VAL A 104 6.19 -22.51 12.40
CA VAL A 104 6.88 -22.33 13.68
C VAL A 104 5.92 -22.64 14.83
N PRO A 105 6.13 -23.75 15.56
CA PRO A 105 5.39 -24.06 16.76
C PRO A 105 5.62 -23.02 17.86
N SER A 106 4.60 -22.72 18.66
CA SER A 106 4.68 -21.64 19.66
C SER A 106 5.69 -21.86 20.80
N ARG A 107 6.35 -23.02 20.90
CA ARG A 107 7.32 -23.31 21.98
C ARG A 107 8.77 -23.37 21.48
N GLU A 108 9.02 -22.92 20.27
CA GLU A 108 10.32 -23.05 19.63
C GLU A 108 11.00 -21.70 19.46
N HIS A 109 12.30 -21.68 19.71
CA HIS A 109 13.12 -20.50 19.48
C HIS A 109 13.58 -20.51 18.02
N ALA A 110 12.91 -19.71 17.21
CA ALA A 110 13.28 -19.48 15.83
C ALA A 110 13.37 -17.97 15.53
N SER A 111 14.12 -17.64 14.48
CA SER A 111 14.14 -16.30 13.91
C SER A 111 14.10 -16.36 12.39
N LEU A 112 13.47 -15.38 11.78
CA LEU A 112 13.42 -15.17 10.35
C LEU A 112 14.15 -13.87 10.03
N THR A 113 15.31 -13.96 9.39
CA THR A 113 16.03 -12.79 8.88
C THR A 113 15.56 -12.51 7.46
N LEU A 114 15.05 -11.30 7.21
CA LEU A 114 14.61 -10.81 5.91
C LEU A 114 15.66 -9.82 5.41
N ASP A 115 16.46 -10.25 4.44
CA ASP A 115 17.66 -9.56 3.96
C ASP A 115 17.36 -8.41 2.98
N SER A 116 16.10 -8.30 2.56
CA SER A 116 15.59 -7.24 1.68
C SER A 116 14.23 -6.76 2.18
N ASP A 117 13.72 -5.68 1.58
CA ASP A 117 12.30 -5.35 1.66
C ASP A 117 11.48 -6.59 1.30
N PHE A 118 10.38 -6.79 2.03
CA PHE A 118 9.66 -8.06 2.00
C PHE A 118 8.15 -7.88 2.14
N ARG A 119 7.42 -8.89 1.70
CA ARG A 119 6.01 -9.12 2.02
C ARG A 119 5.82 -10.53 2.52
N ILE A 120 5.17 -10.66 3.67
CA ILE A 120 4.81 -11.96 4.25
C ILE A 120 3.34 -11.99 4.61
N PHE A 121 2.73 -13.14 4.35
CA PHE A 121 1.41 -13.47 4.88
C PHE A 121 1.57 -14.41 6.07
N SER A 122 1.27 -13.92 7.27
CA SER A 122 1.35 -14.69 8.51
C SER A 122 -0.02 -15.20 8.91
N VAL A 123 -0.10 -16.49 9.26
CA VAL A 123 -1.30 -17.10 9.80
C VAL A 123 -0.97 -17.77 11.13
N LEU A 124 -1.62 -17.35 12.22
CA LEU A 124 -1.63 -18.13 13.45
C LEU A 124 -2.78 -19.13 13.40
N VAL A 125 -2.43 -20.42 13.37
CA VAL A 125 -3.38 -21.52 13.45
C VAL A 125 -3.57 -21.89 14.94
N PRO A 126 -4.78 -21.75 15.51
CA PRO A 126 -5.01 -22.03 16.92
C PRO A 126 -4.88 -23.52 17.21
N ARG A 127 -4.42 -23.87 18.42
CA ARG A 127 -4.19 -25.27 18.82
C ARG A 127 -5.40 -26.19 18.63
N THR A 128 -6.62 -25.68 18.83
CA THR A 128 -7.85 -26.45 18.63
C THR A 128 -8.03 -26.93 17.19
N ALA A 129 -7.63 -26.11 16.21
CA ALA A 129 -7.65 -26.50 14.80
C ALA A 129 -6.55 -27.54 14.48
N LEU A 130 -5.42 -27.51 15.19
CA LEU A 130 -4.33 -28.47 15.02
C LEU A 130 -4.64 -29.83 15.63
N SER A 131 -5.18 -29.88 16.86
CA SER A 131 -5.47 -31.13 17.58
C SER A 131 -6.51 -32.01 16.89
N ALA A 132 -7.37 -31.41 16.07
CA ALA A 132 -8.34 -32.11 15.25
C ALA A 132 -7.70 -32.99 14.18
N HIS A 133 -6.54 -32.60 13.66
CA HIS A 133 -5.92 -33.24 12.49
C HIS A 133 -4.53 -33.84 12.82
N LEU A 134 -3.81 -33.33 13.82
CA LEU A 134 -2.46 -33.76 14.18
C LEU A 134 -2.46 -34.57 15.49
N LEU A 135 -2.05 -35.84 15.37
CA LEU A 135 -1.93 -36.81 16.48
C LEU A 135 -0.95 -36.42 17.59
N ALA A 136 0.04 -35.57 17.30
CA ALA A 136 0.98 -35.03 18.29
C ALA A 136 1.59 -33.70 17.79
N PRO A 137 0.95 -32.56 18.07
CA PRO A 137 1.50 -31.24 17.74
C PRO A 137 2.79 -30.91 18.51
N ALA A 138 2.99 -31.53 19.69
CA ALA A 138 4.11 -31.23 20.59
C ALA A 138 5.49 -31.69 20.08
N THR A 139 5.53 -32.56 19.06
CA THR A 139 6.79 -33.04 18.46
C THR A 139 7.18 -32.28 17.19
N LEU A 140 6.35 -31.33 16.75
CA LEU A 140 6.66 -30.51 15.58
C LEU A 140 7.84 -29.58 15.91
N ARG A 141 8.75 -29.43 14.95
CA ARG A 141 9.84 -28.46 14.94
C ARG A 141 9.64 -27.47 13.81
N ALA A 142 10.27 -26.32 13.87
CA ALA A 142 10.18 -25.27 12.89
C ALA A 142 10.76 -25.79 11.59
N GLY A 143 10.09 -25.51 10.49
CA GLY A 143 10.45 -26.11 9.22
C GLY A 143 9.92 -25.35 8.03
N ARG A 144 10.25 -25.89 6.86
CA ARG A 144 9.90 -25.33 5.56
C ARG A 144 9.07 -26.32 4.75
N ILE A 145 7.96 -25.84 4.22
CA ILE A 145 7.20 -26.48 3.14
C ILE A 145 7.62 -25.79 1.85
N ALA A 146 8.23 -26.54 0.93
CA ALA A 146 8.65 -26.01 -0.36
C ALA A 146 7.43 -25.58 -1.18
N GLY A 147 7.41 -24.30 -1.60
CA GLY A 147 6.28 -23.68 -2.30
C GLY A 147 6.24 -23.95 -3.80
N ASN A 148 7.20 -24.69 -4.35
CA ASN A 148 7.39 -24.87 -5.78
C ASN A 148 7.20 -26.32 -6.27
N ALA A 149 6.82 -27.25 -5.40
CA ALA A 149 6.64 -28.66 -5.75
C ALA A 149 5.50 -29.34 -4.97
N GLY A 150 4.86 -30.32 -5.62
CA GLY A 150 3.85 -31.18 -5.01
C GLY A 150 2.69 -30.41 -4.37
N ILE A 151 2.19 -30.91 -3.25
CA ILE A 151 1.08 -30.29 -2.52
C ILE A 151 1.44 -28.94 -1.88
N GLY A 152 2.73 -28.70 -1.61
CA GLY A 152 3.22 -27.43 -1.08
C GLY A 152 2.99 -26.26 -2.04
N GLN A 153 3.09 -26.50 -3.35
CA GLN A 153 2.78 -25.49 -4.37
C GLN A 153 1.31 -25.07 -4.37
N VAL A 154 0.39 -26.04 -4.23
CA VAL A 154 -1.04 -25.77 -4.17
C VAL A 154 -1.38 -25.02 -2.88
N PHE A 155 -0.82 -25.46 -1.75
CA PHE A 155 -1.03 -24.80 -0.46
C PHE A 155 -0.50 -23.36 -0.46
N SER A 156 0.69 -23.15 -0.99
CA SER A 156 1.30 -21.82 -1.10
C SER A 156 0.44 -20.87 -1.95
N ARG A 157 -0.03 -21.31 -3.12
CA ARG A 157 -0.94 -20.51 -3.97
C ARG A 157 -2.26 -20.19 -3.27
N PHE A 158 -2.79 -21.13 -2.50
CA PHE A 158 -3.99 -20.92 -1.69
C PHE A 158 -3.76 -19.85 -0.61
N LEU A 159 -2.67 -19.95 0.17
CA LEU A 159 -2.30 -18.92 1.15
C LEU A 159 -2.07 -17.56 0.50
N HIS A 160 -1.42 -17.52 -0.66
CA HIS A 160 -1.20 -16.31 -1.43
C HIS A 160 -2.52 -15.64 -1.83
N ALA A 161 -3.49 -16.42 -2.31
CA ALA A 161 -4.81 -15.91 -2.70
C ALA A 161 -5.58 -15.33 -1.50
N ILE A 162 -5.50 -15.96 -0.33
CA ILE A 162 -6.09 -15.42 0.91
C ILE A 162 -5.38 -14.12 1.31
N GLY A 163 -4.04 -14.12 1.30
CA GLY A 163 -3.25 -12.95 1.65
C GLY A 163 -3.58 -11.72 0.80
N GLU A 164 -3.78 -11.89 -0.50
CA GLU A 164 -4.16 -10.80 -1.42
C GLU A 164 -5.59 -10.28 -1.23
N ALA A 165 -6.46 -11.04 -0.57
CA ALA A 165 -7.89 -10.73 -0.39
C ALA A 165 -8.28 -10.47 1.07
N VAL A 166 -7.36 -10.62 2.03
CA VAL A 166 -7.64 -10.61 3.48
C VAL A 166 -8.35 -9.34 3.96
N ASP A 167 -8.15 -8.22 3.27
CA ASP A 167 -8.76 -6.93 3.58
C ASP A 167 -10.19 -6.77 3.08
N THR A 168 -10.60 -7.59 2.11
CA THR A 168 -11.93 -7.59 1.50
C THR A 168 -12.81 -8.73 1.99
N LEU A 169 -12.21 -9.81 2.50
CA LEU A 169 -12.94 -10.98 2.97
C LEU A 169 -13.71 -10.71 4.27
N SER A 170 -14.97 -11.11 4.29
CA SER A 170 -15.80 -11.11 5.50
C SER A 170 -15.47 -12.29 6.42
N ARG A 171 -15.87 -12.19 7.69
CA ARG A 171 -15.69 -13.29 8.67
C ARG A 171 -16.39 -14.59 8.25
N SER A 172 -17.51 -14.51 7.54
CA SER A 172 -18.23 -15.67 7.01
C SER A 172 -17.49 -16.34 5.85
N GLU A 173 -16.84 -15.56 4.99
CA GLU A 173 -16.06 -16.08 3.86
C GLU A 173 -14.74 -16.70 4.32
N LEU A 174 -14.15 -16.22 5.42
CA LEU A 174 -12.97 -16.83 6.01
C LEU A 174 -13.19 -18.25 6.55
N ARG A 175 -14.39 -18.55 7.04
CA ARG A 175 -14.66 -19.84 7.71
C ARG A 175 -14.39 -21.07 6.84
N PRO A 176 -14.89 -21.19 5.59
CA PRO A 176 -14.53 -22.32 4.72
C PRO A 176 -13.03 -22.34 4.37
N LEU A 177 -12.39 -21.17 4.29
CA LEU A 177 -10.96 -21.07 3.99
C LEU A 177 -10.08 -21.62 5.13
N GLU A 178 -10.48 -21.42 6.38
CA GLU A 178 -9.81 -22.01 7.56
C GLU A 178 -9.77 -23.54 7.50
N LEU A 179 -10.88 -24.17 7.12
CA LEU A 179 -11.00 -25.63 7.03
C LEU A 179 -10.07 -26.15 5.94
N ALA A 180 -10.08 -25.51 4.77
CA ALA A 180 -9.18 -25.87 3.67
C ALA A 180 -7.69 -25.67 4.06
N LEU A 181 -7.37 -24.58 4.78
CA LEU A 181 -6.02 -24.30 5.27
C LEU A 181 -5.52 -25.42 6.19
N ALA A 182 -6.35 -25.85 7.15
CA ALA A 182 -6.00 -26.93 8.07
C ALA A 182 -5.75 -28.26 7.35
N GLU A 183 -6.57 -28.59 6.35
CA GLU A 183 -6.41 -29.81 5.53
C GLU A 183 -5.13 -29.77 4.68
N PHE A 184 -4.84 -28.65 4.01
CA PHE A 184 -3.60 -28.50 3.26
C PHE A 184 -2.36 -28.60 4.15
N LEU A 185 -2.39 -27.93 5.30
CA LEU A 185 -1.31 -28.00 6.29
C LEU A 185 -1.09 -29.45 6.73
N PHE A 186 -2.15 -30.17 7.08
CA PHE A 186 -2.07 -31.56 7.48
C PHE A 186 -1.47 -32.45 6.38
N ALA A 187 -1.91 -32.27 5.13
CA ALA A 187 -1.40 -33.04 4.00
C ALA A 187 0.09 -32.76 3.74
N CYS A 188 0.53 -31.49 3.83
CA CYS A 188 1.94 -31.11 3.67
C CYS A 188 2.84 -31.70 4.76
N LEU A 189 2.43 -31.58 6.03
CA LEU A 189 3.20 -32.10 7.17
C LEU A 189 3.25 -33.63 7.19
N SER A 190 2.20 -34.29 6.69
CA SER A 190 2.18 -35.75 6.58
C SER A 190 3.14 -36.27 5.50
N ALA A 191 3.28 -35.55 4.38
CA ALA A 191 4.17 -35.93 3.29
C ALA A 191 5.67 -35.81 3.66
N GLN A 192 6.03 -34.94 4.60
CA GLN A 192 7.41 -34.77 5.08
C GLN A 192 7.82 -35.78 6.18
N ARG A 193 6.87 -36.49 6.78
CA ARG A 193 7.13 -37.49 7.83
C ARG A 193 7.47 -38.85 7.21
N SER A 194 8.61 -38.94 6.55
CA SER A 194 9.26 -40.21 6.24
C SER A 194 10.21 -40.60 7.38
N GLU A 195 9.68 -40.78 8.59
CA GLU A 195 10.21 -41.66 9.64
C GLU A 195 9.33 -41.55 10.90
N SER A 196 9.09 -42.71 11.50
CA SER A 196 8.11 -42.97 12.55
C SER A 196 8.21 -42.06 13.77
N VAL A 197 7.08 -41.45 14.17
CA VAL A 197 6.94 -40.85 15.50
C VAL A 197 5.60 -41.28 16.11
N ASN A 198 5.66 -41.75 17.37
CA ASN A 198 4.60 -42.28 18.25
C ASN A 198 4.30 -43.77 18.22
N GLY A 199 5.25 -44.62 17.80
CA GLY A 199 5.06 -46.07 17.84
C GLY A 199 4.00 -46.60 16.87
N LEU A 200 3.42 -45.72 16.05
CA LEU A 200 2.60 -46.04 14.90
C LEU A 200 3.47 -45.98 13.64
N THR A 201 3.48 -47.05 12.86
CA THR A 201 4.10 -47.06 11.52
C THR A 201 3.36 -46.11 10.57
N ALA A 202 3.99 -45.73 9.46
CA ALA A 202 3.33 -44.88 8.45
C ALA A 202 1.99 -45.48 7.95
N SER A 203 1.89 -46.81 7.87
CA SER A 203 0.63 -47.48 7.52
C SER A 203 -0.43 -47.36 8.62
N GLN A 204 -0.03 -47.42 9.89
CA GLN A 204 -0.91 -47.24 11.04
C GLN A 204 -1.46 -45.81 11.14
N ALA A 205 -0.62 -44.80 10.90
CA ALA A 205 -1.05 -43.41 10.83
C ALA A 205 -2.03 -43.16 9.68
N ALA A 206 -1.80 -43.77 8.50
CA ALA A 206 -2.71 -43.67 7.36
C ALA A 206 -4.09 -44.32 7.62
N ILE A 207 -4.12 -45.45 8.31
CA ILE A 207 -5.36 -46.11 8.74
C ILE A 207 -6.10 -45.26 9.77
N PHE A 208 -5.38 -44.74 10.77
CA PHE A 208 -5.97 -43.87 11.78
C PHE A 208 -6.57 -42.59 11.17
N ALA A 209 -5.83 -41.92 10.26
CA ALA A 209 -6.33 -40.74 9.57
C ALA A 209 -7.59 -41.03 8.74
N ARG A 210 -7.68 -42.22 8.12
CA ARG A 210 -8.88 -42.67 7.39
C ARG A 210 -10.07 -42.88 8.34
N ALA A 211 -9.82 -43.43 9.53
CA ALA A 211 -10.84 -43.58 10.57
C ALA A 211 -11.34 -42.22 11.07
N CYS A 212 -10.44 -41.28 11.36
CA CYS A 212 -10.81 -39.92 11.75
C CYS A 212 -11.66 -39.22 10.68
N ARG A 213 -11.30 -39.33 9.39
CA ARG A 213 -12.09 -38.76 8.29
C ARG A 213 -13.48 -39.39 8.18
N SER A 214 -13.58 -40.71 8.31
CA SER A 214 -14.87 -41.42 8.29
C SER A 214 -15.76 -40.98 9.46
N ILE A 215 -15.17 -40.82 10.66
CA ILE A 215 -15.87 -40.27 11.83
C ILE A 215 -16.35 -38.84 11.57
N ASP A 216 -15.48 -37.97 11.04
CA ASP A 216 -15.80 -36.56 10.80
C ASP A 216 -16.92 -36.37 9.76
N ALA A 217 -16.98 -37.24 8.76
CA ALA A 217 -18.05 -37.23 7.75
C ALA A 217 -19.42 -37.65 8.32
N ARG A 218 -19.43 -38.37 9.46
CA ARG A 218 -20.61 -39.02 10.04
C ARG A 218 -20.93 -38.55 11.46
N LEU A 219 -20.41 -37.39 11.86
CA LEU A 219 -20.56 -36.87 13.23
C LEU A 219 -22.03 -36.75 13.68
N GLY A 220 -22.96 -36.48 12.75
CA GLY A 220 -24.39 -36.38 13.04
C GLY A 220 -25.09 -37.69 13.39
N GLU A 221 -24.47 -38.85 13.12
CA GLU A 221 -25.09 -40.16 13.34
C GLU A 221 -24.98 -40.60 14.80
N SER A 222 -26.07 -40.53 15.56
CA SER A 222 -26.03 -40.74 17.01
C SER A 222 -25.60 -42.15 17.46
N LYS A 223 -25.65 -43.16 16.57
CA LYS A 223 -25.26 -44.56 16.83
C LYS A 223 -23.88 -44.95 16.29
N LEU A 224 -23.08 -44.00 15.79
CA LEU A 224 -21.77 -44.29 15.20
C LEU A 224 -20.87 -45.09 16.15
N SER A 225 -20.41 -46.26 15.70
CA SER A 225 -19.74 -47.24 16.54
C SER A 225 -18.35 -47.64 16.02
N VAL A 226 -17.50 -48.16 16.91
CA VAL A 226 -16.16 -48.66 16.56
C VAL A 226 -16.21 -49.75 15.49
N PRO A 227 -17.12 -50.76 15.54
CA PRO A 227 -17.19 -51.80 14.51
C PRO A 227 -17.47 -51.27 13.10
N GLU A 228 -18.34 -50.27 12.98
CA GLU A 228 -18.69 -49.67 11.68
C GLU A 228 -17.49 -48.95 11.05
N ILE A 229 -16.79 -48.12 11.83
CA ILE A 229 -15.60 -47.41 11.36
C ILE A 229 -14.46 -48.39 11.06
N ALA A 230 -14.32 -49.46 11.86
CA ALA A 230 -13.31 -50.48 11.65
C ALA A 230 -13.54 -51.24 10.33
N GLN A 231 -14.79 -51.62 10.05
CA GLN A 231 -15.18 -52.26 8.79
C GLN A 231 -14.87 -51.36 7.58
N GLU A 232 -15.23 -50.08 7.66
CA GLU A 232 -15.02 -49.10 6.59
C GLU A 232 -13.53 -48.82 6.32
N THR A 233 -12.72 -48.86 7.37
CA THR A 233 -11.27 -48.64 7.28
C THR A 233 -10.46 -49.90 7.02
N GLY A 234 -11.12 -51.06 6.91
CA GLY A 234 -10.49 -52.34 6.57
C GLY A 234 -9.67 -52.95 7.71
N VAL A 235 -10.00 -52.65 8.97
CA VAL A 235 -9.27 -53.16 10.15
C VAL A 235 -10.20 -53.79 11.19
N SER A 236 -9.63 -54.53 12.14
CA SER A 236 -10.43 -55.08 13.24
C SER A 236 -10.82 -53.99 14.26
N PRO A 237 -11.98 -54.10 14.93
CA PRO A 237 -12.40 -53.14 15.96
C PRO A 237 -11.37 -52.99 17.10
N ARG A 238 -10.75 -54.11 17.48
CA ARG A 238 -9.69 -54.16 18.50
C ARG A 238 -8.43 -53.43 18.05
N TYR A 239 -8.08 -53.52 16.76
CA TYR A 239 -6.96 -52.80 16.20
C TYR A 239 -7.24 -51.29 16.14
N LEU A 240 -8.45 -50.90 15.71
CA LEU A 240 -8.86 -49.50 15.68
C LEU A 240 -8.82 -48.86 17.09
N GLN A 241 -9.30 -49.56 18.12
CA GLN A 241 -9.19 -49.09 19.51
C GLN A 241 -7.73 -48.91 19.94
N LYS A 242 -6.85 -49.87 19.61
CA LYS A 242 -5.42 -49.76 19.88
C LYS A 242 -4.76 -48.56 19.17
N LEU A 243 -5.20 -48.22 17.95
CA LEU A 243 -4.73 -47.02 17.24
C LEU A 243 -5.14 -45.74 17.98
N PHE A 244 -6.38 -45.66 18.47
CA PHE A 244 -6.85 -44.54 19.29
C PHE A 244 -6.09 -44.44 20.62
N GLU A 245 -5.88 -45.56 21.33
CA GLU A 245 -5.06 -45.59 22.56
C GLU A 245 -3.62 -45.13 22.31
N SER A 246 -3.01 -45.58 21.20
CA SER A 246 -1.66 -45.14 20.79
C SER A 246 -1.61 -43.66 20.41
N ALA A 247 -2.76 -43.08 20.02
CA ALA A 247 -2.97 -41.66 19.78
C ALA A 247 -3.29 -40.86 21.06
N GLY A 248 -3.29 -41.49 22.24
CA GLY A 248 -3.50 -40.84 23.52
C GLY A 248 -4.96 -40.51 23.87
N GLN A 249 -5.94 -41.08 23.16
CA GLN A 249 -7.37 -40.81 23.41
C GLN A 249 -8.25 -42.02 23.07
N SER A 250 -9.41 -42.18 23.68
CA SER A 250 -10.37 -43.21 23.26
C SER A 250 -11.24 -42.75 22.08
N PHE A 251 -11.74 -43.69 21.27
CA PHE A 251 -12.68 -43.40 20.17
C PHE A 251 -13.87 -42.55 20.64
N SER A 252 -14.49 -42.92 21.77
CA SER A 252 -15.64 -42.19 22.31
C SER A 252 -15.28 -40.78 22.76
N THR A 253 -14.06 -40.58 23.26
CA THR A 253 -13.56 -39.25 23.63
C THR A 253 -13.36 -38.40 22.39
N TYR A 254 -12.71 -38.93 21.36
CA TYR A 254 -12.50 -38.25 20.08
C TYR A 254 -13.83 -37.84 19.45
N LEU A 255 -14.77 -38.79 19.30
CA LEU A 255 -16.09 -38.52 18.73
C LEU A 255 -16.84 -37.43 19.51
N ARG A 256 -16.82 -37.49 20.85
CA ARG A 256 -17.46 -36.50 21.71
C ARG A 256 -16.87 -35.10 21.50
N VAL A 257 -15.55 -34.98 21.48
CA VAL A 257 -14.87 -33.68 21.28
C VAL A 257 -15.21 -33.10 19.91
N ARG A 258 -15.13 -33.89 18.84
CA ARG A 258 -15.46 -33.43 17.48
C ARG A 258 -16.90 -32.96 17.33
N ARG A 259 -17.87 -33.66 17.96
CA ARG A 259 -19.27 -33.21 18.01
C ARG A 259 -19.42 -31.89 18.77
N LEU A 260 -18.76 -31.74 19.93
CA LEU A 260 -18.78 -30.49 20.70
C LEU A 260 -18.19 -29.32 19.92
N GLU A 261 -17.12 -29.52 19.15
CA GLU A 261 -16.52 -28.49 18.28
C GLU A 261 -17.48 -28.01 17.19
N ARG A 262 -18.23 -28.94 16.55
CA ARG A 262 -19.25 -28.59 15.56
C ARG A 262 -20.42 -27.83 16.17
N CYS A 263 -20.90 -28.26 17.34
CA CYS A 263 -21.90 -27.51 18.09
C CYS A 263 -21.41 -26.09 18.43
N ARG A 264 -20.16 -25.96 18.91
CA ARG A 264 -19.55 -24.67 19.25
C ARG A 264 -19.51 -23.72 18.05
N ALA A 265 -19.14 -24.24 16.87
CA ALA A 265 -19.10 -23.45 15.65
C ALA A 265 -20.48 -22.92 15.23
N GLU A 266 -21.53 -23.75 15.28
CA GLU A 266 -22.90 -23.30 14.96
C GLU A 266 -23.49 -22.38 16.04
N LEU A 267 -23.05 -22.47 17.29
CA LEU A 267 -23.54 -21.60 18.36
C LEU A 267 -23.14 -20.12 18.18
N VAL A 268 -22.08 -19.83 17.42
CA VAL A 268 -21.57 -18.46 17.21
C VAL A 268 -21.79 -17.94 15.79
N ASP A 269 -22.39 -18.76 14.92
CA ASP A 269 -22.68 -18.42 13.54
C ASP A 269 -24.02 -17.65 13.47
N PRO A 270 -24.04 -16.39 12.98
CA PRO A 270 -25.27 -15.62 12.82
C PRO A 270 -26.34 -16.31 11.95
N LEU A 271 -25.94 -17.15 10.99
CA LEU A 271 -26.87 -17.92 10.15
C LEU A 271 -27.66 -18.97 10.95
N HIS A 272 -27.17 -19.33 12.14
CA HIS A 272 -27.73 -20.34 13.02
C HIS A 272 -28.40 -19.73 14.28
N GLU A 273 -28.51 -18.40 14.38
CA GLU A 273 -29.07 -17.68 15.54
C GLU A 273 -30.49 -18.17 15.90
N LYS A 274 -31.32 -18.42 14.89
CA LYS A 274 -32.71 -18.87 15.05
C LYS A 274 -32.86 -20.34 15.44
N LYS A 275 -31.79 -21.15 15.40
CA LYS A 275 -31.86 -22.57 15.78
C LYS A 275 -31.77 -22.74 17.27
N SER A 276 -32.61 -23.60 17.84
CA SER A 276 -32.51 -23.91 19.27
C SER A 276 -31.20 -24.64 19.59
N ILE A 277 -30.71 -24.51 20.82
CA ILE A 277 -29.50 -25.23 21.26
C ILE A 277 -29.73 -26.75 21.16
N SER A 278 -30.95 -27.20 21.44
CA SER A 278 -31.37 -28.59 21.30
C SER A 278 -31.31 -29.08 19.85
N GLU A 279 -31.73 -28.28 18.87
CA GLU A 279 -31.59 -28.62 17.45
C GLU A 279 -30.13 -28.80 17.03
N ILE A 280 -29.24 -27.89 17.46
CA ILE A 280 -27.79 -28.00 17.18
C ILE A 280 -27.23 -29.27 17.84
N CYS A 281 -27.63 -29.53 19.09
CA CYS A 281 -27.25 -30.75 19.83
C CYS A 281 -27.63 -32.03 19.07
N PHE A 282 -28.90 -32.18 18.67
CA PHE A 282 -29.37 -33.38 17.96
C PHE A 282 -28.74 -33.53 16.58
N ARG A 283 -28.54 -32.42 15.86
CA ARG A 283 -27.91 -32.42 14.53
C ARG A 283 -26.52 -33.04 14.53
N TRP A 284 -25.76 -32.84 15.60
CA TRP A 284 -24.40 -33.37 15.76
C TRP A 284 -24.35 -34.65 16.59
N GLY A 285 -25.46 -35.41 16.63
CA GLY A 285 -25.47 -36.79 17.11
C GLY A 285 -25.51 -36.96 18.63
N PHE A 286 -25.79 -35.90 19.40
CA PHE A 286 -26.14 -36.03 20.83
C PHE A 286 -27.62 -36.38 20.98
N ASN A 287 -27.93 -37.39 21.80
CA ASN A 287 -29.31 -37.83 22.03
C ASN A 287 -29.99 -37.16 23.24
N ASP A 288 -29.24 -36.38 24.03
CA ASP A 288 -29.74 -35.74 25.24
C ASP A 288 -29.13 -34.34 25.41
N PRO A 289 -29.94 -33.26 25.32
CA PRO A 289 -29.50 -31.89 25.55
C PRO A 289 -28.90 -31.64 26.94
N ALA A 290 -29.30 -32.39 27.98
CA ALA A 290 -28.76 -32.24 29.32
C ALA A 290 -27.34 -32.82 29.42
N HIS A 291 -27.10 -34.00 28.83
CA HIS A 291 -25.77 -34.56 28.66
C HIS A 291 -24.87 -33.68 27.78
N PHE A 292 -25.38 -33.16 26.65
CA PHE A 292 -24.64 -32.22 25.81
C PHE A 292 -24.22 -30.97 26.59
N SER A 293 -25.14 -30.34 27.32
CA SER A 293 -24.84 -29.10 28.07
C SER A 293 -23.77 -29.31 29.14
N ARG A 294 -23.79 -30.46 29.82
CA ARG A 294 -22.73 -30.86 30.77
C ARG A 294 -21.39 -31.08 30.07
N ALA A 295 -21.36 -31.88 29.01
CA ALA A 295 -20.15 -32.14 28.25
C ALA A 295 -19.54 -30.86 27.62
N PHE A 296 -20.40 -29.95 27.15
CA PHE A 296 -19.97 -28.66 26.62
C PHE A 296 -19.38 -27.76 27.71
N ARG A 297 -20.00 -27.71 28.89
CA ARG A 297 -19.47 -26.97 30.04
C ARG A 297 -18.16 -27.54 30.56
N ASP A 298 -18.03 -28.86 30.63
CA ASP A 298 -16.77 -29.50 31.03
C ASP A 298 -15.63 -29.18 30.05
N GLN A 299 -15.94 -29.15 28.75
CA GLN A 299 -14.95 -28.88 27.70
C GLN A 299 -14.56 -27.40 27.59
N TYR A 300 -15.53 -26.49 27.69
CA TYR A 300 -15.35 -25.06 27.38
C TYR A 300 -15.53 -24.13 28.58
N ARG A 301 -15.78 -24.67 29.77
CA ARG A 301 -15.99 -23.94 31.04
C ARG A 301 -17.17 -22.96 31.05
N THR A 302 -18.03 -23.00 30.05
CA THR A 302 -19.23 -22.16 29.92
C THR A 302 -20.40 -22.97 29.37
N SER A 303 -21.65 -22.58 29.64
CA SER A 303 -22.80 -23.26 29.03
C SER A 303 -22.98 -22.89 27.56
N PRO A 304 -23.60 -23.75 26.73
CA PRO A 304 -23.92 -23.42 25.33
C PRO A 304 -24.72 -22.12 25.17
N ARG A 305 -25.59 -21.82 26.14
CA ARG A 305 -26.46 -20.64 26.12
C ARG A 305 -25.69 -19.37 26.43
N GLU A 306 -24.86 -19.39 27.46
CA GLU A 306 -23.96 -18.28 27.80
C GLU A 306 -22.98 -18.02 26.66
N PHE A 307 -22.38 -19.08 26.10
CA PHE A 307 -21.46 -18.98 24.97
C PHE A 307 -22.07 -18.32 23.73
N ARG A 308 -23.31 -18.70 23.37
CA ARG A 308 -24.05 -18.06 22.28
C ARG A 308 -24.38 -16.60 22.61
N HIS A 309 -24.84 -16.33 23.82
CA HIS A 309 -25.24 -14.98 24.23
C HIS A 309 -24.06 -14.01 24.22
N GLU A 310 -22.90 -14.43 24.71
CA GLU A 310 -21.66 -13.65 24.69
C GLU A 310 -21.20 -13.35 23.26
N ALA A 311 -21.25 -14.34 22.37
CA ALA A 311 -20.95 -14.14 20.96
C ALA A 311 -21.91 -13.15 20.26
N SER A 312 -23.22 -13.23 20.54
CA SER A 312 -24.21 -12.28 20.03
C SER A 312 -23.99 -10.86 20.57
N LEU A 313 -23.65 -10.71 21.85
CA LEU A 313 -23.31 -9.41 22.46
C LEU A 313 -22.05 -8.80 21.85
N GLU A 314 -21.02 -9.61 21.62
CA GLU A 314 -19.79 -9.20 20.93
C GLU A 314 -20.10 -8.68 19.52
N LEU A 315 -20.95 -9.41 18.78
CA LEU A 315 -21.39 -9.03 17.43
C LEU A 315 -22.19 -7.73 17.44
N ALA A 316 -23.12 -7.58 18.39
CA ALA A 316 -23.92 -6.37 18.58
C ALA A 316 -23.05 -5.17 18.96
N ARG A 317 -22.07 -5.34 19.87
CA ARG A 317 -21.08 -4.29 20.22
C ARG A 317 -20.27 -3.85 19.00
N GLN A 318 -19.87 -4.78 18.13
CA GLN A 318 -19.17 -4.47 16.89
C GLN A 318 -20.07 -3.75 15.87
N PHE A 319 -21.34 -4.16 15.76
CA PHE A 319 -22.30 -3.57 14.83
C PHE A 319 -22.69 -2.15 15.25
N VAL A 320 -22.92 -1.93 16.55
CA VAL A 320 -23.18 -0.61 17.14
C VAL A 320 -21.98 0.32 16.95
N ARG A 321 -20.74 -0.16 17.19
CA ARG A 321 -19.51 0.61 16.90
C ARG A 321 -19.36 0.99 15.43
N ARG A 322 -19.98 0.25 14.51
CA ARG A 322 -19.92 0.49 13.06
C ARG A 322 -20.99 1.48 12.57
N ILE A 323 -22.06 1.70 13.33
CA ILE A 323 -23.25 2.46 12.88
C ILE A 323 -23.40 3.80 13.60
N SER A 324 -22.84 3.98 14.79
CA SER A 324 -23.06 5.19 15.59
C SER A 324 -22.31 6.43 15.05
N ARG A 325 -22.89 7.08 14.03
CA ARG A 325 -22.77 8.53 13.85
C ARG A 325 -23.62 9.21 14.94
N GLY A 326 -22.98 9.66 16.03
CA GLY A 326 -23.48 10.81 16.79
C GLY A 326 -24.58 10.61 17.84
N LEU A 327 -24.62 9.49 18.57
CA LEU A 327 -25.27 9.46 19.90
C LEU A 327 -24.29 8.83 20.91
N PRO A 328 -24.00 9.47 22.06
CA PRO A 328 -23.35 8.79 23.15
C PRO A 328 -24.33 7.74 23.67
N LEU A 329 -24.07 6.47 23.35
CA LEU A 329 -24.74 5.36 24.02
C LEU A 329 -24.07 5.22 25.38
N ASP A 330 -24.72 5.77 26.39
CA ASP A 330 -24.38 5.53 27.78
C ASP A 330 -24.52 4.02 28.02
N ALA A 331 -23.38 3.34 28.16
CA ALA A 331 -23.34 1.87 28.27
C ALA A 331 -24.12 1.35 29.49
N ASP A 332 -24.47 2.25 30.41
CA ASP A 332 -25.23 1.97 31.63
C ASP A 332 -26.75 1.88 31.40
N SER A 333 -27.29 2.33 30.26
CA SER A 333 -28.75 2.31 30.02
C SER A 333 -29.29 0.94 29.57
N VAL A 334 -28.43 -0.06 29.33
CA VAL A 334 -28.86 -1.44 28.96
C VAL A 334 -29.01 -2.36 30.19
N ALA A 335 -28.58 -1.90 31.38
CA ALA A 335 -28.65 -2.67 32.63
C ALA A 335 -29.73 -2.16 33.62
N GLY A 336 -30.58 -1.23 33.21
CA GLY A 336 -31.48 -0.47 34.10
C GLY A 336 -32.88 -1.05 34.39
N HIS A 337 -33.07 -2.38 34.43
CA HIS A 337 -34.34 -2.99 34.88
C HIS A 337 -34.13 -4.15 35.88
N ALA A 338 -33.17 -4.01 36.79
CA ALA A 338 -33.14 -4.75 38.06
C ALA A 338 -32.59 -3.84 39.18
N LYS A 339 -33.53 -3.24 39.90
CA LYS A 339 -33.45 -2.37 41.09
C LYS A 339 -32.21 -2.46 42.02
N ILE A 340 -31.62 -1.27 42.25
CA ILE A 340 -31.53 -0.47 43.52
C ILE A 340 -30.72 -0.99 44.74
N LYS A 341 -29.94 -0.02 45.31
CA LYS A 341 -29.26 0.13 46.63
C LYS A 341 -27.79 -0.36 46.68
N ALA A 342 -26.78 0.40 47.10
CA ALA A 342 -26.73 1.64 47.89
C ALA A 342 -25.39 2.40 47.69
N ASP A 343 -25.46 3.74 47.81
CA ASP A 343 -24.50 4.76 48.33
C ASP A 343 -23.00 4.67 47.99
N GLU A 344 -22.41 5.70 47.32
CA GLU A 344 -21.85 6.95 47.91
C GLU A 344 -20.70 6.67 48.91
N THR A 345 -19.50 7.25 48.91
CA THR A 345 -18.97 8.54 48.44
C THR A 345 -17.43 8.59 48.62
N ALA A 346 -16.75 9.46 47.85
CA ALA A 346 -15.57 10.28 48.21
C ALA A 346 -14.19 9.62 48.51
N ALA A 347 -13.02 10.26 48.43
CA ALA A 347 -12.42 11.38 47.67
C ALA A 347 -10.93 11.52 48.11
N ARG A 348 -10.05 11.82 47.15
CA ARG A 348 -8.83 12.70 47.18
C ARG A 348 -7.62 12.54 48.14
N ALA A 349 -6.48 12.98 47.56
CA ALA A 349 -5.22 13.57 48.07
C ALA A 349 -4.09 12.60 48.51
N GLY A 350 -2.78 12.80 48.27
CA GLY A 350 -1.97 13.80 47.55
C GLY A 350 -0.48 13.73 48.00
N LEU A 351 0.50 13.81 47.05
CA LEU A 351 1.92 14.31 47.09
C LEU A 351 2.91 13.83 48.21
N PRO A 352 4.25 14.13 48.23
CA PRO A 352 5.21 14.83 47.32
C PRO A 352 6.64 14.17 47.12
N GLU A 353 7.51 14.84 46.32
CA GLU A 353 9.02 14.97 46.40
C GLU A 353 9.95 13.74 46.13
N ALA A 354 11.21 13.78 45.63
CA ALA A 354 12.19 14.82 45.24
C ALA A 354 13.37 14.26 44.36
N SER A 355 13.99 15.16 43.57
CA SER A 355 15.40 15.41 43.15
C SER A 355 16.55 14.37 43.04
N LEU A 356 17.44 14.63 42.03
CA LEU A 356 18.94 14.73 41.99
C LEU A 356 19.53 14.03 40.73
N ALA A 357 20.16 14.78 39.79
CA ALA A 357 21.62 15.02 39.57
C ALA A 357 22.39 13.77 39.05
N SER A 358 23.46 13.77 38.24
CA SER A 358 24.23 14.64 37.31
C SER A 358 25.26 13.69 36.63
N ASP A 359 26.20 14.22 35.84
CA ASP A 359 27.46 13.62 35.31
C ASP A 359 27.38 13.12 33.85
N GLU A 360 27.83 13.90 32.85
CA GLU A 360 29.22 14.21 32.41
C GLU A 360 29.83 13.19 31.42
N GLU A 361 29.97 13.68 30.18
CA GLU A 361 31.08 13.54 29.21
C GLU A 361 31.69 12.17 28.85
N ARG A 362 31.63 11.84 27.55
CA ARG A 362 32.82 11.92 26.65
C ARG A 362 32.46 11.69 25.18
N GLU A 363 32.64 12.76 24.41
CA GLU A 363 32.74 12.77 22.95
C GLU A 363 34.02 12.06 22.48
N VAL A 364 33.92 11.32 21.38
CA VAL A 364 35.08 10.97 20.54
C VAL A 364 34.83 11.58 19.17
N LEU A 365 35.56 12.66 18.92
CA LEU A 365 35.64 13.39 17.66
C LEU A 365 36.10 12.47 16.51
N VAL A 366 35.36 12.46 15.41
CA VAL A 366 35.89 12.10 14.09
C VAL A 366 35.67 13.30 13.18
N GLU A 367 36.78 13.96 12.87
CA GLU A 367 36.86 15.17 12.06
C GLU A 367 36.23 14.98 10.68
N SER A 368 35.20 15.76 10.37
CA SER A 368 34.77 16.01 8.99
C SER A 368 35.41 17.30 8.49
N ARG A 369 36.16 17.19 7.38
CA ARG A 369 36.78 18.35 6.72
C ARG A 369 35.70 19.32 6.21
N PRO A 370 35.86 20.63 6.37
CA PRO A 370 34.83 21.59 6.00
C PRO A 370 34.68 21.69 4.48
N ALA A 371 33.42 21.70 4.04
CA ALA A 371 33.03 22.07 2.69
C ALA A 371 33.54 23.48 2.37
N ARG A 372 34.16 23.62 1.19
CA ARG A 372 34.66 24.90 0.66
C ARG A 372 33.51 25.91 0.56
N LYS A 373 33.60 27.01 1.33
CA LYS A 373 32.74 28.19 1.19
C LYS A 373 32.95 28.87 -0.17
N GLY A 374 31.84 29.29 -0.80
CA GLY A 374 31.81 30.47 -1.67
C GLY A 374 31.84 30.25 -3.18
N ARG A 375 31.09 29.28 -3.73
CA ARG A 375 30.77 29.29 -5.17
C ARG A 375 29.47 30.07 -5.39
N ARG A 376 29.52 31.11 -6.23
CA ARG A 376 28.35 31.91 -6.63
C ARG A 376 27.35 30.99 -7.36
N ALA A 377 26.07 31.04 -6.99
CA ALA A 377 25.01 30.25 -7.62
C ALA A 377 25.05 30.42 -9.15
N ARG A 378 25.11 29.30 -9.87
CA ARG A 378 25.18 29.28 -11.33
C ARG A 378 23.80 29.10 -11.93
N HIS A 379 23.69 29.49 -13.19
CA HIS A 379 22.52 29.24 -13.99
C HIS A 379 22.87 28.23 -15.08
N HIS A 380 22.01 27.23 -15.29
CA HIS A 380 22.15 26.20 -16.30
C HIS A 380 20.92 26.18 -17.21
N LEU A 381 21.11 25.79 -18.47
CA LEU A 381 20.02 25.56 -19.42
C LEU A 381 20.03 24.10 -19.85
N LEU A 382 18.94 23.39 -19.56
CA LEU A 382 18.70 22.03 -19.99
C LEU A 382 17.65 22.03 -21.10
N ARG A 383 18.13 22.06 -22.35
CA ARG A 383 17.27 22.02 -23.55
C ARG A 383 16.72 20.62 -23.77
N VAL A 384 15.48 20.54 -24.22
CA VAL A 384 14.83 19.26 -24.52
C VAL A 384 15.28 18.71 -25.88
N ASN A 385 15.73 17.46 -25.90
CA ASN A 385 16.05 16.67 -27.09
C ASN A 385 16.13 15.17 -26.71
N ALA A 386 16.30 14.28 -27.68
CA ALA A 386 16.33 12.83 -27.45
C ALA A 386 17.43 12.34 -26.49
N ASN A 387 18.49 13.11 -26.23
CA ASN A 387 19.59 12.72 -25.33
C ASN A 387 19.42 13.27 -23.90
N THR A 388 18.48 14.19 -23.69
CA THR A 388 18.24 14.84 -22.38
C THR A 388 16.95 14.38 -21.73
N VAL A 389 16.21 13.49 -22.39
CA VAL A 389 14.96 12.93 -21.89
C VAL A 389 15.07 11.43 -21.75
N HIS A 390 14.32 10.90 -20.80
CA HIS A 390 13.87 9.52 -20.78
C HIS A 390 12.34 9.52 -20.83
N TRP A 391 11.72 8.46 -21.34
CA TRP A 391 10.29 8.48 -21.66
C TRP A 391 9.58 7.32 -20.96
N GLY A 392 8.72 7.64 -20.01
CA GLY A 392 7.80 6.72 -19.38
C GLY A 392 8.37 5.93 -18.21
N TYR A 393 9.52 6.30 -17.64
CA TYR A 393 10.05 5.57 -16.50
C TYR A 393 11.01 6.41 -15.64
N PHE A 394 11.22 6.03 -14.39
CA PHE A 394 12.34 6.46 -13.56
C PHE A 394 13.28 5.29 -13.30
N SER A 395 14.56 5.60 -13.05
CA SER A 395 15.52 4.62 -12.54
C SER A 395 16.69 5.33 -11.89
N HIS A 396 17.17 4.79 -10.78
CA HIS A 396 18.39 5.29 -10.14
C HIS A 396 19.68 4.95 -10.93
N ASP A 397 19.58 4.06 -11.94
CA ASP A 397 20.70 3.69 -12.81
C ASP A 397 20.88 4.63 -14.00
N LEU A 398 19.98 5.60 -14.19
CA LEU A 398 20.09 6.59 -15.25
C LEU A 398 21.30 7.50 -15.03
N LYS A 399 22.12 7.63 -16.07
CA LYS A 399 23.22 8.60 -16.08
C LYS A 399 22.65 10.03 -16.06
N PRO A 400 23.07 10.90 -15.14
CA PRO A 400 22.62 12.28 -15.12
C PRO A 400 23.08 13.03 -16.38
N VAL A 401 22.16 13.82 -16.94
CA VAL A 401 22.40 14.68 -18.12
C VAL A 401 22.98 16.03 -17.73
N LEU A 402 22.83 16.40 -16.46
CA LEU A 402 23.36 17.61 -15.85
C LEU A 402 23.72 17.33 -14.38
N GLU A 403 24.79 17.96 -13.88
CA GLU A 403 25.18 17.88 -12.47
C GLU A 403 25.39 19.30 -11.92
N ILE A 404 24.66 19.65 -10.86
CA ILE A 404 24.59 21.01 -10.29
C ILE A 404 24.99 21.04 -8.81
N ASP A 405 25.26 22.24 -8.30
CA ASP A 405 25.42 22.48 -6.86
C ASP A 405 24.09 22.95 -6.24
N SER A 406 23.92 22.71 -4.93
CA SER A 406 22.80 23.29 -4.17
C SER A 406 22.80 24.83 -4.28
N GLY A 407 21.63 25.41 -4.55
CA GLY A 407 21.42 26.84 -4.75
C GLY A 407 21.48 27.29 -6.20
N ASP A 408 21.97 26.46 -7.13
CA ASP A 408 21.98 26.74 -8.56
C ASP A 408 20.55 26.87 -9.11
N THR A 409 20.44 27.60 -10.22
CA THR A 409 19.20 27.70 -11.01
C THR A 409 19.33 26.93 -12.32
N VAL A 410 18.23 26.35 -12.77
CA VAL A 410 18.17 25.58 -14.02
C VAL A 410 16.92 25.97 -14.78
N THR A 411 17.05 26.42 -16.03
CA THR A 411 15.95 26.44 -16.99
C THR A 411 15.83 25.05 -17.60
N ILE A 412 14.67 24.41 -17.45
CA ILE A 412 14.40 23.07 -18.01
C ILE A 412 13.26 23.21 -19.04
N GLU A 413 13.56 22.87 -20.28
CA GLU A 413 12.55 22.73 -21.33
C GLU A 413 11.89 21.35 -21.20
N THR A 414 10.56 21.26 -21.29
CA THR A 414 9.82 19.99 -21.28
C THR A 414 8.91 19.90 -22.50
N LEU A 415 8.51 18.67 -22.83
CA LEU A 415 7.55 18.39 -23.90
C LEU A 415 6.41 17.57 -23.33
N THR A 416 5.18 17.84 -23.76
CA THR A 416 4.08 16.90 -23.53
C THR A 416 4.22 15.68 -24.44
N GLN A 417 3.89 14.51 -23.91
CA GLN A 417 3.79 13.25 -24.67
C GLN A 417 2.70 13.28 -25.75
N HIS A 418 1.72 14.18 -25.62
CA HIS A 418 0.60 14.33 -26.56
C HIS A 418 0.90 15.23 -27.76
N ALA A 419 2.13 15.72 -27.93
CA ALA A 419 2.47 16.61 -29.05
C ALA A 419 2.24 15.97 -30.44
N ALA A 420 2.27 14.63 -30.53
CA ALA A 420 2.01 13.89 -31.76
C ALA A 420 0.53 13.86 -32.18
N ASP A 421 -0.39 14.26 -31.30
CA ASP A 421 -1.82 14.36 -31.59
C ASP A 421 -2.12 15.41 -32.67
N ASP A 422 -1.28 16.44 -32.78
CA ASP A 422 -1.25 17.36 -33.92
C ASP A 422 0.19 17.79 -34.22
N TRP A 423 0.87 17.00 -35.05
CA TRP A 423 2.26 17.24 -35.45
C TRP A 423 2.48 18.66 -35.98
N ALA A 424 1.54 19.19 -36.78
CA ALA A 424 1.69 20.50 -37.40
C ALA A 424 1.68 21.64 -36.37
N ARG A 425 0.96 21.49 -35.26
CA ARG A 425 0.83 22.51 -34.21
C ARG A 425 1.86 22.39 -33.10
N MET A 426 2.29 21.18 -32.76
CA MET A 426 3.09 20.95 -31.54
C MET A 426 4.50 20.41 -31.80
N ILE A 427 4.84 19.99 -33.03
CA ILE A 427 6.16 19.43 -33.36
C ILE A 427 6.83 20.11 -34.55
N ALA A 428 6.12 20.32 -35.66
CA ALA A 428 6.72 20.77 -36.92
C ALA A 428 7.51 22.09 -36.77
N GLY A 429 8.78 22.07 -37.20
CA GLY A 429 9.70 23.21 -37.12
C GLY A 429 10.39 23.38 -35.77
N ASP A 430 10.00 22.61 -34.75
CA ASP A 430 10.62 22.64 -33.43
C ASP A 430 11.70 21.56 -33.32
N ALA A 431 12.97 21.98 -33.37
CA ALA A 431 14.10 21.04 -33.37
C ALA A 431 14.17 20.13 -32.11
N GLY A 432 13.69 20.61 -30.95
CA GLY A 432 13.67 19.83 -29.71
C GLY A 432 12.58 18.76 -29.77
N ALA A 433 11.37 19.15 -30.19
CA ALA A 433 10.24 18.24 -30.36
C ALA A 433 10.50 17.23 -31.47
N GLU A 434 10.95 17.68 -32.64
CA GLU A 434 11.32 16.79 -33.76
C GLU A 434 12.41 15.81 -33.36
N SER A 435 13.40 16.22 -32.55
CA SER A 435 14.43 15.32 -32.02
C SER A 435 13.82 14.19 -31.19
N VAL A 436 12.92 14.49 -30.26
CA VAL A 436 12.31 13.51 -29.34
C VAL A 436 11.28 12.62 -30.05
N PHE A 437 10.44 13.21 -30.91
CA PHE A 437 9.34 12.52 -31.59
C PHE A 437 9.75 11.86 -32.91
N HIS A 438 10.99 12.05 -33.38
CA HIS A 438 11.47 11.42 -34.62
C HIS A 438 11.22 9.91 -34.63
N TRP A 439 10.39 9.48 -35.56
CA TRP A 439 10.00 8.10 -35.76
C TRP A 439 9.70 7.86 -37.24
N THR A 440 10.53 7.03 -37.88
CA THR A 440 10.36 6.52 -39.26
C THR A 440 10.29 5.00 -39.23
N ALA A 441 10.10 4.36 -40.40
CA ALA A 441 10.09 2.90 -40.50
C ALA A 441 11.42 2.25 -40.09
N GLU A 442 12.53 2.99 -40.14
CA GLU A 442 13.87 2.50 -39.85
C GLU A 442 14.36 2.88 -38.44
N ARG A 443 13.91 4.01 -37.92
CA ARG A 443 14.48 4.58 -36.69
C ARG A 443 13.48 5.35 -35.86
N LYS A 444 13.63 5.18 -34.55
CA LYS A 444 12.96 5.97 -33.51
C LYS A 444 14.02 6.54 -32.57
N ASN A 445 14.09 7.86 -32.41
CA ASN A 445 15.17 8.49 -31.64
C ASN A 445 15.10 8.13 -30.15
N VAL A 446 13.90 8.25 -29.56
CA VAL A 446 13.61 7.78 -28.20
C VAL A 446 12.81 6.49 -28.32
N ASN A 447 13.52 5.36 -28.44
CA ASN A 447 12.90 4.07 -28.74
C ASN A 447 12.06 3.54 -27.57
N ARG A 448 12.67 3.42 -26.38
CA ARG A 448 11.98 3.01 -25.15
C ARG A 448 10.98 4.09 -24.73
N ARG A 449 9.70 3.72 -24.62
CA ARG A 449 8.64 4.51 -24.01
C ARG A 449 7.89 3.64 -23.01
N GLY A 450 8.22 3.80 -21.72
CA GLY A 450 7.72 2.97 -20.63
C GLY A 450 8.75 2.05 -19.97
N ALA A 451 8.39 1.58 -18.78
CA ALA A 451 9.15 0.67 -17.92
C ALA A 451 9.05 -0.82 -18.35
N GLY A 452 8.24 -1.14 -19.37
CA GLY A 452 8.05 -2.51 -19.86
C GLY A 452 9.25 -3.10 -20.62
N PRO A 453 9.11 -4.32 -21.15
CA PRO A 453 10.16 -4.98 -21.93
C PRO A 453 10.56 -4.18 -23.18
N ILE A 454 11.86 -4.24 -23.55
CA ILE A 454 12.36 -3.53 -24.74
C ILE A 454 11.92 -4.22 -26.05
N ASP A 455 11.65 -5.52 -25.99
CA ASP A 455 11.28 -6.36 -27.12
C ASP A 455 9.76 -6.43 -27.35
N ALA A 456 8.97 -5.68 -26.57
CA ALA A 456 7.52 -5.67 -26.63
C ALA A 456 6.89 -7.07 -26.51
N SER A 457 7.45 -7.91 -25.64
CA SER A 457 7.08 -9.33 -25.50
C SER A 457 5.72 -9.61 -24.84
N ILE A 458 5.03 -8.61 -24.29
CA ILE A 458 3.74 -8.77 -23.60
C ILE A 458 2.57 -8.43 -24.54
N TYR A 459 2.54 -7.21 -25.08
CA TYR A 459 1.44 -6.74 -25.95
C TYR A 459 1.86 -6.42 -27.39
N GLY A 460 3.16 -6.36 -27.70
CA GLY A 460 3.63 -6.04 -29.06
C GLY A 460 3.44 -4.58 -29.48
N ARG A 461 3.26 -3.65 -28.54
CA ARG A 461 2.99 -2.21 -28.79
C ARG A 461 4.22 -1.39 -29.19
N GLY A 462 5.42 -1.92 -28.92
CA GLY A 462 6.69 -1.21 -29.07
C GLY A 462 7.53 -1.23 -27.79
N ALA A 463 8.78 -0.81 -27.88
CA ALA A 463 9.74 -0.88 -26.78
C ALA A 463 9.25 -0.11 -25.54
N GLY A 464 9.23 -0.77 -24.38
CA GLY A 464 8.70 -0.22 -23.12
C GLY A 464 7.18 -0.39 -22.95
N GLU A 465 6.47 -0.77 -24.01
CA GLU A 465 5.03 -1.06 -24.08
C GLU A 465 4.06 0.03 -23.59
N GLY A 466 4.55 1.25 -23.36
CA GLY A 466 3.73 2.32 -22.82
C GLY A 466 3.37 2.14 -21.35
N PHE A 467 4.09 1.29 -20.61
CA PHE A 467 3.99 1.25 -19.13
C PHE A 467 4.68 2.46 -18.54
N GLY A 468 3.99 3.58 -18.58
CA GLY A 468 4.50 4.91 -18.33
C GLY A 468 4.64 5.70 -19.63
N VAL A 469 4.12 6.93 -19.60
CA VAL A 469 3.85 7.71 -20.81
C VAL A 469 4.51 9.08 -20.86
N HIS A 470 5.08 9.55 -19.75
CA HIS A 470 5.55 10.93 -19.62
C HIS A 470 6.96 11.12 -20.20
N ILE A 471 7.17 12.21 -20.95
CA ILE A 471 8.53 12.64 -21.33
C ILE A 471 9.16 13.34 -20.12
N CYS A 472 10.22 12.76 -19.60
CA CYS A 472 10.91 13.24 -18.40
C CYS A 472 12.26 13.83 -18.77
N THR A 473 12.42 15.14 -18.62
CA THR A 473 13.69 15.84 -18.87
C THR A 473 14.59 15.70 -17.64
N GLY A 474 15.79 15.16 -17.82
CA GLY A 474 16.68 14.77 -16.72
C GLY A 474 17.36 13.41 -16.96
N PRO A 475 17.90 12.77 -15.90
CA PRO A 475 17.95 13.29 -14.53
C PRO A 475 19.04 14.33 -14.32
N VAL A 476 18.76 15.29 -13.44
CA VAL A 476 19.71 16.28 -12.92
C VAL A 476 20.25 15.79 -11.58
N ALA A 477 21.56 15.54 -11.51
CA ALA A 477 22.23 15.17 -10.27
C ALA A 477 22.58 16.42 -9.43
N VAL A 478 22.36 16.35 -8.13
CA VAL A 478 22.72 17.40 -7.16
C VAL A 478 23.90 16.94 -6.32
N ARG A 479 25.03 17.64 -6.41
CA ARG A 479 26.26 17.26 -5.70
C ARG A 479 26.02 17.20 -4.20
N GLY A 480 26.43 16.08 -3.59
CA GLY A 480 26.34 15.88 -2.14
C GLY A 480 24.97 15.47 -1.61
N ALA A 481 23.95 15.33 -2.47
CA ALA A 481 22.66 14.75 -2.09
C ALA A 481 22.83 13.26 -1.73
N GLN A 482 22.28 12.86 -0.59
CA GLN A 482 22.34 11.51 -0.04
C GLN A 482 20.95 11.06 0.44
N PRO A 483 20.69 9.74 0.51
CA PRO A 483 19.45 9.23 1.06
C PRO A 483 19.08 9.83 2.42
N GLY A 484 17.84 10.31 2.56
CA GLY A 484 17.33 10.96 3.77
C GLY A 484 17.54 12.48 3.83
N ASP A 485 18.26 13.08 2.89
CA ASP A 485 18.21 14.53 2.65
C ASP A 485 16.83 14.93 2.07
N VAL A 486 16.55 16.23 2.04
CA VAL A 486 15.38 16.79 1.35
C VAL A 486 15.84 17.69 0.21
N LEU A 487 15.28 17.48 -0.98
CA LEU A 487 15.45 18.36 -2.12
C LEU A 487 14.28 19.33 -2.21
N GLU A 488 14.56 20.63 -2.13
CA GLU A 488 13.62 21.70 -2.41
C GLU A 488 13.78 22.17 -3.86
N VAL A 489 12.70 22.09 -4.62
CA VAL A 489 12.61 22.51 -6.02
C VAL A 489 11.69 23.73 -6.05
N ARG A 490 12.27 24.93 -6.12
CA ARG A 490 11.49 26.17 -6.26
C ARG A 490 11.19 26.42 -7.72
N ILE A 491 9.93 26.63 -8.05
CA ILE A 491 9.48 26.99 -9.39
C ILE A 491 9.43 28.51 -9.45
N LEU A 492 10.38 29.12 -10.15
CA LEU A 492 10.53 30.57 -10.23
C LEU A 492 9.62 31.16 -11.30
N ASP A 493 9.56 30.51 -12.46
CA ASP A 493 8.78 30.98 -13.62
C ASP A 493 8.42 29.79 -14.52
N VAL A 494 7.33 29.92 -15.28
CA VAL A 494 6.85 28.89 -16.22
C VAL A 494 6.28 29.56 -17.46
N ARG A 495 6.72 29.09 -18.63
CA ARG A 495 6.38 29.68 -19.92
C ARG A 495 5.91 28.58 -20.87
N PRO A 496 4.78 28.73 -21.55
CA PRO A 496 4.40 27.78 -22.59
C PRO A 496 5.34 27.82 -23.79
N ARG A 497 5.62 26.64 -24.36
CA ARG A 497 6.46 26.48 -25.54
C ARG A 497 5.66 26.87 -26.78
N ARG A 498 6.11 27.91 -27.49
CA ARG A 498 5.42 28.45 -28.66
C ARG A 498 5.57 27.54 -29.88
N CYS A 499 4.53 27.50 -30.71
CA CYS A 499 4.54 26.78 -31.97
C CYS A 499 5.63 27.31 -32.91
N ALA A 500 6.48 26.41 -33.40
CA ALA A 500 7.55 26.73 -34.34
C ALA A 500 7.10 26.72 -35.81
N ASN A 501 5.91 26.17 -36.11
CA ASN A 501 5.37 26.16 -37.45
C ASN A 501 4.97 27.60 -37.88
N PRO A 502 5.52 28.13 -38.99
CA PRO A 502 5.22 29.49 -39.45
C PRO A 502 3.73 29.78 -39.66
N HIS A 503 2.92 28.75 -39.97
CA HIS A 503 1.47 28.90 -40.15
C HIS A 503 0.72 29.27 -38.86
N PHE A 504 1.32 28.97 -37.70
CA PHE A 504 0.74 29.24 -36.40
C PHE A 504 1.70 30.05 -35.52
N ALA A 505 2.57 30.85 -36.14
CA ALA A 505 3.63 31.58 -35.46
C ALA A 505 3.09 32.37 -34.24
N GLY A 506 3.76 32.19 -33.10
CA GLY A 506 3.42 32.86 -31.85
C GLY A 506 2.29 32.22 -31.04
N ARG A 507 1.52 31.27 -31.60
CA ARG A 507 0.46 30.56 -30.88
C ARG A 507 1.04 29.44 -30.02
N VAL A 508 0.25 28.98 -29.05
CA VAL A 508 0.58 27.86 -28.16
C VAL A 508 -0.58 26.89 -28.19
N PHE A 509 -0.27 25.60 -28.31
CA PHE A 509 -1.27 24.54 -28.38
C PHE A 509 -1.03 23.48 -27.32
N GLY A 510 -2.11 22.81 -26.94
CA GLY A 510 -2.07 21.60 -26.13
C GLY A 510 -3.14 20.61 -26.58
N SER A 511 -3.03 19.39 -26.09
CA SER A 511 -4.00 18.32 -26.29
C SER A 511 -4.75 18.05 -25.00
N ASN A 512 -5.94 17.47 -25.09
CA ASN A 512 -6.62 16.85 -23.98
C ASN A 512 -7.23 15.56 -24.52
N ALA A 513 -6.71 14.43 -24.09
CA ALA A 513 -7.19 13.11 -24.48
C ALA A 513 -8.14 12.59 -23.39
N ALA A 514 -9.43 12.54 -23.71
CA ALA A 514 -10.39 11.75 -22.97
C ALA A 514 -10.16 10.28 -23.34
N ALA A 515 -9.40 9.58 -22.50
CA ALA A 515 -8.73 8.34 -22.85
C ALA A 515 -9.27 7.10 -22.11
N TRP A 516 -8.84 5.91 -22.53
CA TRP A 516 -9.35 4.64 -21.99
C TRP A 516 -9.02 4.39 -20.51
N TRP A 517 -7.99 5.05 -19.98
CA TRP A 517 -7.64 5.03 -18.56
C TRP A 517 -8.39 6.09 -17.73
N GLY A 518 -9.08 7.03 -18.37
CA GLY A 518 -9.82 8.07 -17.68
C GLY A 518 -11.00 7.51 -16.88
N PHE A 519 -11.27 8.10 -15.71
CA PHE A 519 -12.33 7.68 -14.80
C PHE A 519 -13.72 7.62 -15.47
N HIS A 520 -13.96 8.52 -16.43
CA HIS A 520 -15.21 8.60 -17.20
C HIS A 520 -15.45 7.47 -18.23
N TYR A 521 -14.43 6.69 -18.61
CA TYR A 521 -14.42 5.93 -19.87
C TYR A 521 -15.58 4.92 -20.00
N ARG A 522 -16.02 4.35 -18.88
CA ARG A 522 -17.13 3.38 -18.82
C ARG A 522 -18.51 4.00 -18.60
N GLU A 523 -18.57 5.32 -18.43
CA GLU A 523 -19.77 6.08 -18.07
C GLU A 523 -20.36 6.90 -19.23
N LEU A 524 -19.87 6.67 -20.47
CA LEU A 524 -20.34 7.39 -21.65
C LEU A 524 -21.83 7.11 -21.91
N LEU A 525 -22.58 8.13 -22.34
CA LEU A 525 -24.02 8.01 -22.66
C LEU A 525 -24.32 7.83 -24.15
N THR A 526 -23.51 8.40 -25.03
CA THR A 526 -23.72 8.40 -26.49
C THR A 526 -22.87 7.35 -27.21
N GLU A 527 -23.32 6.86 -28.35
CA GLU A 527 -22.54 5.95 -29.22
C GLU A 527 -21.49 6.70 -30.06
N PRO A 528 -20.39 6.04 -30.46
CA PRO A 528 -20.00 4.67 -30.08
C PRO A 528 -19.48 4.60 -28.64
N LYS A 529 -19.76 3.50 -27.94
CA LYS A 529 -19.16 3.16 -26.63
C LYS A 529 -18.38 1.83 -26.71
N PRO A 530 -17.20 1.74 -26.09
CA PRO A 530 -16.40 2.85 -25.58
C PRO A 530 -15.76 3.67 -26.72
N ARG A 531 -15.19 4.84 -26.42
CA ARG A 531 -14.41 5.65 -27.39
C ARG A 531 -13.45 6.59 -26.66
N GLU A 532 -12.42 7.02 -27.37
CA GLU A 532 -11.49 8.06 -26.93
C GLU A 532 -11.65 9.33 -27.80
N VAL A 533 -11.43 10.49 -27.20
CA VAL A 533 -11.61 11.79 -27.86
C VAL A 533 -10.43 12.69 -27.55
N VAL A 534 -9.75 13.16 -28.58
CA VAL A 534 -8.70 14.18 -28.46
C VAL A 534 -9.31 15.54 -28.75
N THR A 535 -9.10 16.50 -27.85
CA THR A 535 -9.48 17.91 -28.01
C THR A 535 -8.23 18.77 -28.04
N ILE A 536 -8.00 19.48 -29.14
CA ILE A 536 -6.89 20.41 -29.27
C ILE A 536 -7.30 21.77 -28.72
N TYR A 537 -6.49 22.33 -27.83
CA TYR A 537 -6.65 23.67 -27.26
C TYR A 537 -5.59 24.63 -27.79
N GLU A 538 -5.95 25.91 -27.87
CA GLU A 538 -5.04 27.02 -28.08
C GLU A 538 -5.06 27.91 -26.82
N LEU A 539 -3.89 28.34 -26.35
CA LEU A 539 -3.80 29.34 -25.29
C LEU A 539 -3.86 30.74 -25.91
N ASP A 540 -4.81 31.55 -25.43
CA ASP A 540 -4.95 32.95 -25.78
C ASP A 540 -4.31 33.83 -24.69
N ASP A 541 -3.18 34.45 -25.02
CA ASP A 541 -2.44 35.41 -24.18
C ASP A 541 -2.67 36.87 -24.59
N SER A 542 -3.61 37.15 -25.51
CA SER A 542 -3.87 38.51 -26.03
C SER A 542 -4.47 39.47 -24.99
N GLU A 543 -5.23 38.94 -24.02
CA GLU A 543 -5.75 39.67 -22.87
C GLU A 543 -4.78 39.50 -21.68
N SER A 544 -3.76 40.38 -21.59
CA SER A 544 -2.63 40.31 -20.63
C SER A 544 -2.95 40.10 -19.14
N HIS A 545 -4.21 40.25 -18.72
CA HIS A 545 -4.63 40.11 -17.31
C HIS A 545 -5.41 38.83 -17.00
N SER A 546 -5.80 38.03 -18.00
CA SER A 546 -6.54 36.77 -17.77
C SER A 546 -6.31 35.77 -18.91
N PRO A 547 -5.12 35.12 -18.97
CA PRO A 547 -4.84 34.10 -19.98
C PRO A 547 -5.84 32.96 -19.86
N HIS A 548 -6.38 32.54 -21.00
CA HIS A 548 -7.36 31.45 -21.07
C HIS A 548 -7.08 30.54 -22.26
N ALA A 549 -7.44 29.27 -22.14
CA ALA A 549 -7.43 28.33 -23.23
C ALA A 549 -8.81 28.28 -23.90
N ARG A 550 -8.83 28.03 -25.19
CA ARG A 550 -10.01 27.83 -26.02
C ARG A 550 -9.84 26.57 -26.86
N ALA A 551 -10.90 25.79 -27.00
CA ALA A 551 -10.85 24.58 -27.82
C ALA A 551 -10.85 24.97 -29.31
N VAL A 552 -9.95 24.36 -30.08
CA VAL A 552 -9.82 24.58 -31.53
C VAL A 552 -10.70 23.60 -32.28
N TYR A 553 -10.56 22.31 -31.97
CA TYR A 553 -11.36 21.22 -32.52
C TYR A 553 -11.19 19.98 -31.64
N ASN A 554 -12.09 19.00 -31.80
CA ASN A 554 -11.86 17.66 -31.30
C ASN A 554 -11.98 16.60 -32.42
N TYR A 555 -11.47 15.41 -32.17
CA TYR A 555 -11.67 14.24 -33.02
C TYR A 555 -11.74 12.99 -32.15
N ARG A 556 -12.47 11.97 -32.62
CA ARG A 556 -12.43 10.65 -32.00
C ARG A 556 -11.17 9.93 -32.46
N TRP A 557 -10.48 9.26 -31.55
CA TRP A 557 -9.41 8.36 -31.92
C TRP A 557 -9.95 7.29 -32.87
N THR A 558 -9.22 7.04 -33.95
CA THR A 558 -9.41 5.91 -34.86
C THR A 558 -8.12 5.09 -34.86
N PRO A 559 -8.13 3.81 -35.22
CA PRO A 559 -6.93 2.98 -35.17
C PRO A 559 -5.77 3.62 -35.96
N GLN A 560 -4.68 3.94 -35.26
CA GLN A 560 -3.50 4.57 -35.86
C GLN A 560 -2.43 3.53 -36.11
N ARG A 561 -1.81 3.56 -37.30
CA ARG A 561 -0.66 2.71 -37.61
C ARG A 561 0.61 3.50 -37.39
N ASP A 562 1.47 3.02 -36.49
CA ASP A 562 2.77 3.64 -36.26
C ASP A 562 3.74 3.42 -37.44
N PRO A 563 4.87 4.15 -37.51
CA PRO A 563 5.85 3.98 -38.58
C PRO A 563 6.49 2.58 -38.66
N TYR A 564 6.45 1.78 -37.58
CA TYR A 564 6.92 0.38 -37.58
C TYR A 564 5.84 -0.61 -38.03
N GLY A 565 4.62 -0.13 -38.31
CA GLY A 565 3.50 -0.90 -38.82
C GLY A 565 2.59 -1.48 -37.74
N VAL A 566 2.81 -1.20 -36.45
CA VAL A 566 1.93 -1.61 -35.35
C VAL A 566 0.66 -0.77 -35.39
N VAL A 567 -0.50 -1.40 -35.16
CA VAL A 567 -1.79 -0.72 -35.12
C VAL A 567 -2.22 -0.52 -33.67
N HIS A 568 -2.56 0.72 -33.34
CA HIS A 568 -2.99 1.18 -32.02
C HIS A 568 -4.49 1.48 -32.07
N GLU A 569 -5.31 0.49 -31.70
CA GLU A 569 -6.78 0.59 -31.67
C GLU A 569 -7.27 1.65 -30.67
N THR A 570 -6.51 1.83 -29.58
CA THR A 570 -6.68 2.86 -28.54
C THR A 570 -5.38 3.63 -28.37
N ILE A 571 -5.39 4.69 -27.56
CA ILE A 571 -4.17 5.40 -27.12
C ILE A 571 -3.40 4.50 -26.14
N ASP A 572 -2.71 3.47 -26.64
CA ASP A 572 -2.06 2.43 -25.82
C ASP A 572 -0.53 2.50 -25.83
N TYR A 573 0.03 3.41 -26.63
CA TYR A 573 1.45 3.68 -26.70
C TYR A 573 1.70 5.18 -26.95
N PRO A 574 2.57 5.85 -26.16
CA PRO A 574 2.68 7.30 -26.20
C PRO A 574 3.42 7.79 -27.45
N GLY A 575 3.01 8.96 -27.96
CA GLY A 575 3.69 9.66 -29.06
C GLY A 575 3.61 8.95 -30.41
N VAL A 576 2.55 8.18 -30.66
CA VAL A 576 2.19 7.65 -31.99
C VAL A 576 1.76 8.84 -32.86
N PRO A 577 2.35 9.06 -34.05
CA PRO A 577 1.92 10.13 -34.94
C PRO A 577 0.52 9.86 -35.48
N VAL A 578 -0.41 10.79 -35.26
CA VAL A 578 -1.79 10.66 -35.75
C VAL A 578 -1.85 11.01 -37.24
N ASP A 579 -2.40 10.11 -38.06
CA ASP A 579 -2.75 10.38 -39.45
C ASP A 579 -4.07 11.15 -39.48
N HIS A 580 -3.97 12.47 -39.65
CA HIS A 580 -5.12 13.35 -39.70
C HIS A 580 -6.09 13.10 -40.87
N THR A 581 -5.73 12.28 -41.86
CA THR A 581 -6.66 11.85 -42.93
C THR A 581 -7.63 10.76 -42.47
N THR A 582 -7.32 10.09 -41.36
CA THR A 582 -8.11 8.97 -40.80
C THR A 582 -9.08 9.40 -39.69
N VAL A 583 -9.04 10.67 -39.27
CA VAL A 583 -9.88 11.21 -38.20
C VAL A 583 -10.78 12.33 -38.72
N ALA A 584 -12.01 12.40 -38.19
CA ALA A 584 -12.94 13.49 -38.50
C ALA A 584 -12.81 14.59 -37.45
N LYS A 585 -12.28 15.76 -37.85
CA LYS A 585 -12.17 16.94 -36.98
C LYS A 585 -13.52 17.66 -36.88
N ASN A 586 -13.94 17.92 -35.66
CA ASN A 586 -15.12 18.71 -35.33
C ASN A 586 -14.67 20.04 -34.72
N PHE A 587 -14.92 21.13 -35.44
CA PHE A 587 -14.60 22.50 -35.02
C PHE A 587 -15.78 23.10 -34.24
N ASP A 588 -15.62 24.33 -33.73
CA ASP A 588 -16.63 25.04 -32.92
C ASP A 588 -17.06 24.29 -31.64
N VAL A 589 -16.19 23.44 -31.12
CA VAL A 589 -16.38 22.73 -29.86
C VAL A 589 -16.14 23.65 -28.67
N LEU A 590 -16.89 23.44 -27.58
CA LEU A 590 -16.82 24.28 -26.38
C LEU A 590 -16.87 25.78 -26.70
N ARG A 591 -17.70 26.15 -27.69
CA ARG A 591 -17.84 27.53 -28.15
C ARG A 591 -18.16 28.45 -26.98
N ASP A 592 -17.48 29.60 -26.94
CA ASP A 592 -17.60 30.64 -25.92
C ASP A 592 -17.22 30.21 -24.48
N VAL A 593 -16.60 29.03 -24.32
CA VAL A 593 -16.01 28.60 -23.04
C VAL A 593 -14.57 29.08 -22.95
N ARG A 594 -14.26 29.85 -21.89
CA ARG A 594 -12.90 30.31 -21.56
C ARG A 594 -12.35 29.50 -20.40
N ILE A 595 -11.36 28.66 -20.64
CA ILE A 595 -10.74 27.81 -19.62
C ILE A 595 -9.61 28.59 -18.95
N PRO A 596 -9.61 28.80 -17.61
CA PRO A 596 -8.51 29.47 -16.94
C PRO A 596 -7.19 28.73 -17.15
N VAL A 597 -6.12 29.44 -17.52
CA VAL A 597 -4.78 28.87 -17.65
C VAL A 597 -4.13 28.75 -16.26
N ARG A 598 -3.59 27.56 -15.97
CA ARG A 598 -2.96 27.19 -14.71
C ARG A 598 -1.70 26.38 -15.05
N PRO A 599 -0.63 27.01 -15.53
CA PRO A 599 0.52 26.29 -16.05
C PRO A 599 1.29 25.64 -14.91
N HIS A 600 1.49 24.32 -15.00
CA HIS A 600 2.15 23.52 -13.98
C HIS A 600 2.83 22.31 -14.59
N PHE A 601 3.67 21.64 -13.80
CA PHE A 601 4.23 20.34 -14.15
C PHE A 601 3.47 19.27 -13.38
N GLY A 602 2.78 18.36 -14.09
CA GLY A 602 2.19 17.16 -13.52
C GLY A 602 3.27 16.29 -12.87
N LEU A 603 4.44 16.22 -13.51
CA LEU A 603 5.56 15.38 -13.09
C LEU A 603 6.78 16.18 -12.58
N ILE A 604 7.06 16.02 -11.28
CA ILE A 604 8.34 16.41 -10.66
C ILE A 604 8.78 15.27 -9.73
N ALA A 605 9.96 14.70 -9.97
CA ALA A 605 10.39 13.49 -9.27
C ALA A 605 11.89 13.46 -8.99
N VAL A 606 12.27 12.92 -7.84
CA VAL A 606 13.62 12.36 -7.63
C VAL A 606 13.59 10.86 -7.95
N ALA A 607 14.73 10.27 -8.31
CA ALA A 607 14.75 8.85 -8.63
C ALA A 607 14.38 8.00 -7.39
N PRO A 608 13.47 7.02 -7.55
CA PRO A 608 13.14 6.06 -6.48
C PRO A 608 14.36 5.24 -6.05
N GLN A 609 14.37 4.79 -4.80
CA GLN A 609 15.42 3.90 -4.28
C GLN A 609 15.31 2.47 -4.80
N GLN A 610 14.14 2.09 -5.30
CA GLN A 610 13.87 0.74 -5.80
C GLN A 610 14.57 0.51 -7.14
N SER A 611 15.14 -0.67 -7.30
CA SER A 611 15.86 -1.06 -8.51
C SER A 611 14.93 -1.39 -9.68
N GLY A 612 15.49 -1.26 -10.88
CA GLY A 612 14.78 -1.48 -12.14
C GLY A 612 14.23 -0.19 -12.73
N LEU A 613 13.32 -0.35 -13.68
CA LEU A 613 12.58 0.74 -14.31
C LEU A 613 11.24 0.88 -13.58
N ILE A 614 10.92 2.09 -13.15
CA ILE A 614 9.69 2.42 -12.42
C ILE A 614 8.78 3.22 -13.35
N ASP A 615 7.57 2.74 -13.59
CA ASP A 615 6.51 3.39 -14.36
C ASP A 615 6.34 4.87 -13.94
N SER A 616 6.33 5.78 -14.91
CA SER A 616 6.19 7.22 -14.65
C SER A 616 4.77 7.66 -14.30
N ILE A 617 3.75 6.80 -14.48
CA ILE A 617 2.35 7.11 -14.21
C ILE A 617 2.07 7.24 -12.70
N PRO A 618 2.27 6.21 -11.85
CA PRO A 618 1.81 6.32 -10.47
C PRO A 618 2.69 7.26 -9.61
N PRO A 619 2.13 8.30 -8.98
CA PRO A 619 2.89 9.09 -8.01
C PRO A 619 3.19 8.31 -6.73
N SER A 620 4.21 8.75 -6.00
CA SER A 620 4.51 8.21 -4.67
C SER A 620 5.38 9.17 -3.83
N ALA A 621 6.04 8.63 -2.81
CA ALA A 621 6.90 9.38 -1.89
C ALA A 621 8.03 10.16 -2.58
N PHE A 622 8.48 9.72 -3.76
CA PHE A 622 9.54 10.34 -4.55
C PHE A 622 9.05 11.50 -5.44
N GLY A 623 7.76 11.84 -5.40
CA GLY A 623 7.12 12.73 -6.37
C GLY A 623 6.47 11.89 -7.47
N GLY A 624 6.82 12.17 -8.73
CA GLY A 624 6.22 11.51 -9.89
C GLY A 624 5.08 12.34 -10.46
N ASN A 625 4.07 11.68 -11.03
CA ASN A 625 2.87 12.30 -11.62
C ASN A 625 1.89 12.75 -10.55
N LEU A 626 2.17 13.92 -9.97
CA LEU A 626 1.37 14.46 -8.88
C LEU A 626 0.06 15.05 -9.37
N ASP A 627 0.05 15.60 -10.58
CA ASP A 627 -1.10 16.22 -11.26
C ASP A 627 -1.86 17.17 -10.34
N ASN A 628 -1.09 18.00 -9.65
CA ASN A 628 -1.62 19.08 -8.84
C ASN A 628 -1.35 20.40 -9.55
N TRP A 629 -2.41 21.03 -10.04
CA TRP A 629 -2.32 22.30 -10.77
C TRP A 629 -1.68 23.44 -9.98
N ARG A 630 -1.55 23.28 -8.66
CA ARG A 630 -0.89 24.22 -7.76
C ARG A 630 0.65 24.17 -7.82
N ILE A 631 1.24 23.17 -8.49
CA ILE A 631 2.71 23.05 -8.72
C ILE A 631 3.12 24.03 -9.82
N ALA A 632 3.03 25.31 -9.48
CA ALA A 632 3.07 26.44 -10.40
C ALA A 632 4.16 27.45 -9.99
N PRO A 633 4.43 28.51 -10.78
CA PRO A 633 5.34 29.58 -10.39
C PRO A 633 5.07 30.12 -8.98
N GLY A 634 6.13 30.37 -8.21
CA GLY A 634 6.07 30.85 -6.83
C GLY A 634 5.91 29.75 -5.78
N THR A 635 5.89 28.48 -6.17
CA THR A 635 5.81 27.34 -5.24
C THR A 635 7.14 26.63 -5.05
N SER A 636 7.27 25.94 -3.92
CA SER A 636 8.41 25.06 -3.61
C SER A 636 7.90 23.64 -3.41
N VAL A 637 8.49 22.68 -4.11
CA VAL A 637 8.23 21.25 -3.93
C VAL A 637 9.37 20.64 -3.13
N TYR A 638 9.04 20.01 -2.01
CA TYR A 638 9.99 19.29 -1.17
C TYR A 638 9.85 17.79 -1.41
N LEU A 639 10.96 17.13 -1.75
CA LEU A 639 11.04 15.70 -2.05
C LEU A 639 12.12 15.04 -1.20
N THR A 640 11.82 13.89 -0.62
CA THR A 640 12.81 13.12 0.15
C THR A 640 13.76 12.41 -0.81
N VAL A 641 15.06 12.65 -0.64
CA VAL A 641 16.10 12.02 -1.47
C VAL A 641 16.20 10.54 -1.12
N GLY A 642 15.96 9.66 -2.10
CA GLY A 642 16.07 8.20 -1.94
C GLY A 642 17.42 7.63 -2.38
N VAL A 643 18.15 8.32 -3.26
CA VAL A 643 19.40 7.83 -3.86
C VAL A 643 20.47 8.93 -3.92
N PRO A 644 21.78 8.57 -3.94
CA PRO A 644 22.85 9.53 -4.12
C PRO A 644 22.63 10.41 -5.35
N GLY A 645 22.82 11.72 -5.20
CA GLY A 645 22.63 12.69 -6.27
C GLY A 645 21.17 13.09 -6.55
N ALA A 646 20.19 12.47 -5.88
CA ALA A 646 18.74 12.68 -6.03
C ALA A 646 18.15 12.33 -7.42
N LEU A 647 18.83 12.70 -8.51
CA LEU A 647 18.45 12.41 -9.90
C LEU A 647 17.07 13.00 -10.25
N LEU A 648 16.95 14.33 -10.14
CA LEU A 648 15.72 15.08 -10.39
C LEU A 648 15.31 15.03 -11.86
N SER A 649 14.06 14.68 -12.16
CA SER A 649 13.46 14.81 -13.49
C SER A 649 12.16 15.62 -13.41
N VAL A 650 11.89 16.37 -14.49
CA VAL A 650 10.67 17.18 -14.64
C VAL A 650 10.04 16.88 -16.00
N GLY A 651 8.72 16.74 -16.03
CA GLY A 651 7.99 16.34 -17.22
C GLY A 651 6.51 16.69 -17.11
N ASP A 652 5.72 16.05 -17.96
CA ASP A 652 4.25 16.13 -17.98
C ASP A 652 3.69 17.57 -17.84
N PRO A 653 4.05 18.46 -18.77
CA PRO A 653 3.71 19.87 -18.66
C PRO A 653 2.25 20.14 -19.05
N HIS A 654 1.54 20.87 -18.19
CA HIS A 654 0.11 21.13 -18.33
C HIS A 654 -0.19 22.63 -18.41
N ALA A 655 -0.95 23.05 -19.42
CA ALA A 655 -1.46 24.42 -19.50
C ALA A 655 -2.58 24.70 -18.50
N SER A 656 -3.41 23.70 -18.20
CA SER A 656 -4.45 23.78 -17.18
C SER A 656 -5.00 22.41 -16.84
N GLN A 657 -5.51 22.26 -15.62
CA GLN A 657 -6.15 21.04 -15.13
C GLN A 657 -7.21 21.40 -14.06
N GLY A 658 -8.21 20.52 -13.92
CA GLY A 658 -9.12 20.51 -12.78
C GLY A 658 -8.67 19.54 -11.69
N ASP A 659 -9.08 19.81 -10.45
CA ASP A 659 -8.92 18.87 -9.33
C ASP A 659 -9.74 17.59 -9.63
N SER A 660 -9.06 16.55 -10.12
CA SER A 660 -9.47 15.15 -10.41
C SER A 660 -8.86 14.60 -11.69
N GLU A 661 -8.49 15.46 -12.64
CA GLU A 661 -8.02 15.06 -13.98
C GLU A 661 -8.93 14.01 -14.67
N LEU A 662 -10.25 14.25 -14.59
CA LEU A 662 -11.27 13.20 -14.73
C LEU A 662 -11.16 12.33 -16.00
N CYS A 663 -10.79 12.94 -17.13
CA CYS A 663 -10.80 12.25 -18.41
C CYS A 663 -9.53 11.47 -18.72
N GLY A 664 -8.54 11.50 -17.81
CA GLY A 664 -7.25 10.82 -17.95
C GLY A 664 -6.08 11.77 -18.23
N THR A 665 -6.34 13.00 -18.66
CA THR A 665 -5.30 13.99 -18.99
C THR A 665 -5.77 15.40 -18.70
N ALA A 666 -4.82 16.31 -18.51
CA ALA A 666 -5.00 17.76 -18.46
C ALA A 666 -5.12 18.39 -19.87
N ILE A 667 -4.94 19.71 -19.96
CA ILE A 667 -4.50 20.33 -21.23
C ILE A 667 -2.99 20.17 -21.32
N GLU A 668 -2.60 19.05 -21.89
CA GLU A 668 -1.25 18.59 -22.19
C GLU A 668 -0.53 19.55 -23.12
N CYS A 669 0.43 20.33 -22.59
CA CYS A 669 1.01 21.45 -23.31
C CYS A 669 2.47 21.66 -22.91
N SER A 670 3.39 21.60 -23.86
CA SER A 670 4.83 21.78 -23.63
C SER A 670 5.14 23.11 -22.90
N LEU A 671 5.94 23.05 -21.84
CA LEU A 671 6.33 24.21 -21.01
C LEU A 671 7.85 24.33 -20.92
N THR A 672 8.33 25.48 -20.47
CA THR A 672 9.70 25.72 -20.03
C THR A 672 9.65 26.34 -18.65
N GLY A 673 10.32 25.73 -17.68
CA GLY A 673 10.33 26.17 -16.29
C GLY A 673 11.71 26.66 -15.87
N ASP A 674 11.74 27.70 -15.04
CA ASP A 674 12.93 28.16 -14.33
C ASP A 674 12.86 27.68 -12.89
N PHE A 675 13.88 26.95 -12.46
CA PHE A 675 13.91 26.32 -11.15
C PHE A 675 15.11 26.79 -10.34
N GLN A 676 14.96 26.90 -9.02
CA GLN A 676 16.09 26.91 -8.08
C GLN A 676 16.09 25.60 -7.30
N ILE A 677 17.24 24.92 -7.26
CA ILE A 677 17.37 23.60 -6.62
C ILE A 677 18.19 23.74 -5.35
N ILE A 678 17.61 23.41 -4.20
CA ILE A 678 18.24 23.57 -2.89
C ILE A 678 18.24 22.22 -2.17
N LEU A 679 19.42 21.78 -1.76
CA LEU A 679 19.60 20.58 -0.95
C LEU A 679 19.61 20.94 0.54
N HIS A 680 18.74 20.30 1.31
CA HIS A 680 18.70 20.34 2.77
C HIS A 680 19.24 19.04 3.33
N LYS A 681 20.33 19.11 4.10
CA LYS A 681 20.99 17.93 4.66
C LYS A 681 20.18 17.35 5.81
N LYS A 682 20.11 16.01 5.91
CA LYS A 682 19.38 15.32 7.00
C LYS A 682 19.72 15.87 8.39
N ALA A 683 21.00 16.15 8.65
CA ALA A 683 21.47 16.68 9.93
C ALA A 683 20.92 18.07 10.29
N ASP A 684 20.51 18.86 9.29
CA ASP A 684 20.06 20.25 9.44
C ASP A 684 18.53 20.39 9.38
N LEU A 685 17.80 19.27 9.28
CA LEU A 685 16.35 19.26 9.12
C LEU A 685 15.60 19.55 10.43
N ALA A 686 16.23 19.39 11.59
CA ALA A 686 15.57 19.55 12.88
C ALA A 686 14.86 20.93 13.00
N GLY A 687 13.57 20.90 13.36
CA GLY A 687 12.74 22.10 13.50
C GLY A 687 12.25 22.72 12.18
N LYS A 688 12.55 22.14 11.02
CA LYS A 688 11.97 22.55 9.73
C LYS A 688 10.59 21.93 9.52
N THR A 689 9.74 22.60 8.75
CA THR A 689 8.39 22.11 8.38
C THR A 689 8.43 20.82 7.56
N TYR A 690 9.54 20.57 6.88
CA TYR A 690 9.79 19.38 6.05
C TYR A 690 10.75 18.38 6.73
N ALA A 691 10.89 18.42 8.06
CA ALA A 691 11.85 17.58 8.78
C ALA A 691 11.50 16.08 8.78
N ASP A 692 10.21 15.76 8.85
CA ASP A 692 9.66 14.39 8.95
C ASP A 692 8.95 14.00 7.64
N LEU A 693 9.57 14.36 6.51
CA LEU A 693 8.98 14.22 5.18
C LEU A 693 9.16 12.80 4.63
N THR A 694 8.04 12.16 4.28
CA THR A 694 8.00 10.86 3.58
C THR A 694 7.08 10.89 2.36
N TYR A 695 6.74 12.10 1.90
CA TYR A 695 5.79 12.36 0.84
C TYR A 695 6.11 13.72 0.19
N PRO A 696 5.60 14.01 -1.02
CA PRO A 696 5.74 15.32 -1.63
C PRO A 696 4.97 16.40 -0.85
N LEU A 697 5.69 17.43 -0.40
CA LEU A 697 5.10 18.61 0.21
C LEU A 697 5.25 19.79 -0.75
N VAL A 698 4.14 20.49 -1.02
CA VAL A 698 4.16 21.75 -1.78
C VAL A 698 3.93 22.90 -0.81
N GLU A 699 4.74 23.95 -0.94
CA GLU A 699 4.61 25.18 -0.16
C GLU A 699 4.42 26.36 -1.10
N THR A 700 3.40 27.17 -0.84
CA THR A 700 3.18 28.47 -1.48
C THR A 700 3.52 29.59 -0.50
N ALA A 701 3.30 30.84 -0.88
CA ALA A 701 3.39 31.96 0.05
C ALA A 701 2.44 31.79 1.26
N ASP A 702 1.24 31.25 1.02
CA ASP A 702 0.12 31.30 1.97
C ASP A 702 -0.39 29.92 2.42
N GLU A 703 0.11 28.83 1.84
CA GLU A 703 -0.40 27.48 2.07
C GLU A 703 0.71 26.42 2.10
N TRP A 704 0.45 25.33 2.82
CA TRP A 704 1.08 24.03 2.62
C TRP A 704 0.06 23.08 2.02
N VAL A 705 0.47 22.36 0.98
CA VAL A 705 -0.36 21.39 0.28
C VAL A 705 0.31 20.02 0.42
N LEU A 706 -0.36 19.14 1.15
CA LEU A 706 0.12 17.79 1.45
C LEU A 706 -0.56 16.78 0.53
N HIS A 707 0.20 15.83 -0.01
CA HIS A 707 -0.31 14.84 -0.95
C HIS A 707 -0.48 13.47 -0.28
N GLY A 708 -1.72 13.02 -0.16
CA GLY A 708 -2.08 11.65 0.17
C GLY A 708 -2.34 10.83 -1.09
N PHE A 709 -1.99 9.55 -1.06
CA PHE A 709 -2.21 8.62 -2.16
C PHE A 709 -2.88 7.34 -1.66
N SER A 710 -3.50 6.57 -2.56
CA SER A 710 -4.09 5.27 -2.21
C SER A 710 -3.10 4.40 -1.44
N HIS A 711 -1.84 4.42 -1.86
CA HIS A 711 -0.72 3.79 -1.16
C HIS A 711 0.43 4.78 -1.04
N ALA A 712 0.79 5.14 0.20
CA ALA A 712 1.82 6.14 0.49
C ALA A 712 3.18 5.81 -0.18
N ASN A 713 3.55 4.53 -0.17
CA ASN A 713 4.72 3.99 -0.85
C ASN A 713 4.36 2.63 -1.49
N TYR A 714 3.67 2.67 -2.62
CA TYR A 714 3.18 1.46 -3.29
C TYR A 714 4.31 0.50 -3.70
N LEU A 715 5.49 1.02 -4.02
CA LEU A 715 6.67 0.21 -4.36
C LEU A 715 7.13 -0.65 -3.19
N ALA A 716 7.15 -0.09 -1.98
CA ALA A 716 7.46 -0.84 -0.77
C ALA A 716 6.32 -1.79 -0.37
N GLU A 717 5.07 -1.35 -0.51
CA GLU A 717 3.90 -2.11 -0.06
C GLU A 717 3.59 -3.36 -0.91
N PHE A 718 3.85 -3.29 -2.22
CA PHE A 718 3.52 -4.36 -3.18
C PHE A 718 4.75 -5.04 -3.79
N GLY A 719 5.96 -4.59 -3.49
CA GLY A 719 7.20 -5.24 -3.90
C GLY A 719 7.31 -5.38 -5.42
N VAL A 720 7.63 -6.59 -5.90
CA VAL A 720 7.88 -6.85 -7.33
C VAL A 720 6.62 -6.69 -8.20
N GLN A 721 5.43 -6.77 -7.60
CA GLN A 721 4.15 -6.63 -8.28
C GLN A 721 3.59 -5.20 -8.19
N ALA A 722 4.33 -4.25 -7.62
CA ALA A 722 3.82 -2.91 -7.35
C ALA A 722 3.29 -2.19 -8.58
N GLN A 723 4.00 -2.28 -9.71
CA GLN A 723 3.65 -1.57 -10.94
C GLN A 723 2.44 -2.17 -11.68
N SER A 724 1.94 -3.34 -11.29
CA SER A 724 0.66 -3.88 -11.79
C SER A 724 -0.45 -3.74 -10.74
N LYS A 725 -0.15 -4.07 -9.48
CA LYS A 725 -1.14 -4.08 -8.38
C LYS A 725 -1.68 -2.70 -8.06
N ILE A 726 -0.90 -1.64 -8.27
CA ILE A 726 -1.35 -0.28 -7.98
C ILE A 726 -2.59 0.13 -8.76
N TYR A 727 -2.74 -0.34 -10.00
CA TYR A 727 -3.91 -0.09 -10.84
C TYR A 727 -5.16 -0.89 -10.41
N GLU A 728 -4.98 -1.98 -9.65
CA GLU A 728 -6.08 -2.83 -9.16
C GLU A 728 -6.59 -2.42 -7.77
N LYS A 729 -5.71 -1.87 -6.92
CA LYS A 729 -5.96 -1.71 -5.48
C LYS A 729 -6.27 -0.28 -5.05
N SER A 730 -6.11 0.69 -5.94
CA SER A 730 -6.24 2.10 -5.59
C SER A 730 -7.68 2.57 -5.42
N THR A 731 -7.89 3.45 -4.44
CA THR A 731 -9.20 4.04 -4.13
C THR A 731 -9.04 5.43 -3.51
N LEU A 732 -10.02 6.31 -3.73
CA LEU A 732 -10.08 7.61 -3.06
C LEU A 732 -10.19 7.49 -1.53
N ASP A 733 -10.84 6.44 -1.01
CA ASP A 733 -10.96 6.21 0.43
C ASP A 733 -9.60 5.98 1.10
N LEU A 734 -8.71 5.24 0.43
CA LEU A 734 -7.34 5.04 0.90
C LEU A 734 -6.52 6.33 0.76
N ALA A 735 -6.66 7.06 -0.35
CA ALA A 735 -5.98 8.33 -0.57
C ALA A 735 -6.38 9.40 0.47
N MET A 736 -7.67 9.51 0.78
CA MET A 736 -8.19 10.39 1.82
C MET A 736 -7.65 10.01 3.21
N ARG A 737 -7.55 8.71 3.51
CA ARG A 737 -6.98 8.21 4.77
C ARG A 737 -5.50 8.58 4.89
N ASP A 738 -4.73 8.42 3.82
CA ASP A 738 -3.31 8.78 3.79
C ASP A 738 -3.13 10.30 3.92
N ALA A 739 -3.94 11.11 3.21
CA ALA A 739 -3.94 12.56 3.34
C ALA A 739 -4.24 13.01 4.78
N PHE A 740 -5.22 12.37 5.44
CA PHE A 740 -5.50 12.59 6.86
C PHE A 740 -4.29 12.26 7.74
N ILE A 741 -3.69 11.06 7.57
CA ILE A 741 -2.55 10.62 8.37
C ILE A 741 -1.39 11.62 8.25
N LYS A 742 -1.06 12.04 7.02
CA LYS A 742 0.01 12.99 6.74
C LYS A 742 -0.28 14.37 7.32
N THR A 743 -1.51 14.86 7.19
CA THR A 743 -1.93 16.16 7.73
C THR A 743 -1.92 16.16 9.26
N ARG A 744 -2.48 15.12 9.89
CA ARG A 744 -2.41 14.95 11.34
C ARG A 744 -0.96 14.92 11.81
N ARG A 745 -0.11 14.11 11.16
CA ARG A 745 1.31 14.01 11.51
C ARG A 745 2.00 15.36 11.37
N PHE A 746 1.78 16.07 10.25
CA PHE A 746 2.34 17.40 9.98
C PHE A 746 1.94 18.43 11.06
N LEU A 747 0.66 18.51 11.42
CA LEU A 747 0.20 19.43 12.45
C LEU A 747 0.80 19.11 13.82
N MET A 748 0.91 17.83 14.16
CA MET A 748 1.51 17.41 15.42
C MET A 748 3.01 17.70 15.45
N THR A 749 3.75 17.37 14.38
CA THR A 749 5.21 17.50 14.33
C THR A 749 5.67 18.94 14.16
N THR A 750 5.03 19.68 13.26
CA THR A 750 5.50 21.02 12.85
C THR A 750 4.79 22.14 13.58
N GLN A 751 3.49 21.96 13.87
CA GLN A 751 2.68 22.97 14.56
C GLN A 751 2.51 22.66 16.05
N GLY A 752 3.06 21.54 16.55
CA GLY A 752 3.05 21.20 17.98
C GLY A 752 1.65 20.99 18.56
N LEU A 753 0.67 20.61 17.73
CA LEU A 753 -0.67 20.27 18.19
C LEU A 753 -0.69 18.85 18.79
N THR A 754 -1.57 18.63 19.76
CA THR A 754 -1.96 17.27 20.17
C THR A 754 -2.76 16.59 19.06
N GLU A 755 -2.93 15.27 19.13
CA GLU A 755 -3.73 14.53 18.14
C GLU A 755 -5.18 15.02 18.11
N ASP A 756 -5.80 15.23 19.28
CA ASP A 756 -7.19 15.70 19.38
C ASP A 756 -7.38 17.10 18.80
N GLU A 757 -6.45 18.03 19.08
CA GLU A 757 -6.45 19.38 18.48
C GLU A 757 -6.26 19.32 16.96
N ALA A 758 -5.34 18.47 16.49
CA ALA A 758 -5.09 18.30 15.06
C ALA A 758 -6.35 17.77 14.35
N ILE A 759 -7.02 16.74 14.89
CA ILE A 759 -8.26 16.19 14.34
C ILE A 759 -9.36 17.24 14.30
N SER A 760 -9.51 18.02 15.38
CA SER A 760 -10.50 19.10 15.44
C SER A 760 -10.23 20.16 14.37
N LEU A 761 -8.98 20.64 14.25
CA LEU A 761 -8.60 21.65 13.27
C LEU A 761 -8.76 21.15 11.82
N ILE A 762 -8.32 19.91 11.56
CA ILE A 762 -8.49 19.22 10.27
C ILE A 762 -9.96 19.28 9.84
N SER A 763 -10.88 19.03 10.77
CA SER A 763 -12.30 18.90 10.46
C SER A 763 -13.01 20.21 10.16
N VAL A 764 -12.46 21.36 10.59
CA VAL A 764 -13.15 22.66 10.53
C VAL A 764 -12.47 23.72 9.69
N ALA A 765 -11.18 23.54 9.34
CA ALA A 765 -10.40 24.58 8.65
C ALA A 765 -9.35 24.06 7.65
N ILE A 766 -9.28 22.74 7.41
CA ILE A 766 -8.39 22.17 6.40
C ILE A 766 -9.24 21.57 5.29
N ASP A 767 -8.99 22.03 4.07
CA ASP A 767 -9.73 21.58 2.89
C ASP A 767 -9.03 20.36 2.28
N PHE A 768 -9.80 19.30 2.01
CA PHE A 768 -9.33 18.15 1.24
C PHE A 768 -9.95 18.17 -0.14
N GLY A 769 -9.10 18.07 -1.17
CA GLY A 769 -9.50 18.02 -2.58
C GLY A 769 -8.98 16.77 -3.26
N VAL A 770 -9.71 16.28 -4.25
CA VAL A 770 -9.20 15.20 -5.12
C VAL A 770 -8.15 15.80 -6.05
N THR A 771 -6.95 15.24 -6.05
CA THR A 771 -5.87 15.68 -6.96
C THR A 771 -6.09 15.10 -8.34
N GLN A 772 -6.10 13.76 -8.41
CA GLN A 772 -6.32 12.96 -9.61
C GLN A 772 -6.95 11.61 -9.25
N VAL A 773 -7.58 10.95 -10.23
CA VAL A 773 -8.16 9.59 -10.12
C VAL A 773 -7.77 8.68 -11.29
N VAL A 774 -6.67 8.97 -11.98
CA VAL A 774 -6.37 8.38 -13.29
C VAL A 774 -4.99 7.71 -13.38
N ASP A 775 -4.13 7.88 -12.39
CA ASP A 775 -2.71 7.46 -12.49
C ASP A 775 -2.39 6.14 -11.79
N GLY A 776 -3.38 5.25 -11.68
CA GLY A 776 -3.29 4.10 -10.80
C GLY A 776 -3.34 4.54 -9.34
N ASN A 777 -2.26 5.10 -8.78
CA ASN A 777 -2.21 5.56 -7.38
C ASN A 777 -2.96 6.88 -7.20
N MET A 778 -4.29 6.80 -6.99
CA MET A 778 -5.16 7.98 -6.87
C MET A 778 -4.71 8.95 -5.76
N GLY A 779 -4.90 10.26 -5.99
CA GLY A 779 -4.40 11.32 -5.12
C GLY A 779 -5.48 12.18 -4.47
N VAL A 780 -5.27 12.53 -3.19
CA VAL A 780 -6.04 13.54 -2.44
C VAL A 780 -5.05 14.52 -1.82
N HIS A 781 -5.29 15.82 -1.94
CA HIS A 781 -4.46 16.84 -1.32
C HIS A 781 -5.17 17.50 -0.14
N ALA A 782 -4.42 17.88 0.89
CA ALA A 782 -4.89 18.67 2.02
C ALA A 782 -4.26 20.07 1.98
N ILE A 783 -5.08 21.12 2.10
CA ILE A 783 -4.65 22.52 2.05
C ILE A 783 -4.67 23.11 3.46
N VAL A 784 -3.49 23.43 3.97
CA VAL A 784 -3.31 24.06 5.28
C VAL A 784 -2.85 25.50 5.09
N ARG A 785 -3.66 26.48 5.51
CA ARG A 785 -3.33 27.91 5.34
C ARG A 785 -2.39 28.43 6.43
N LYS A 786 -1.32 29.16 6.08
CA LYS A 786 -0.36 29.73 7.06
C LYS A 786 -0.98 30.71 8.03
N ALA A 787 -2.00 31.44 7.59
CA ALA A 787 -2.71 32.42 8.40
C ALA A 787 -3.32 31.81 9.69
N LEU A 788 -3.65 30.51 9.69
CA LEU A 788 -4.18 29.81 10.88
C LEU A 788 -3.22 29.81 12.06
N PHE A 789 -1.91 29.99 11.83
CA PHE A 789 -0.86 29.90 12.85
C PHE A 789 -0.16 31.25 13.13
N ALA A 790 -0.61 32.34 12.51
CA ALA A 790 0.07 33.65 12.51
C ALA A 790 0.20 34.31 13.91
N SER A 791 -0.62 33.94 14.89
CA SER A 791 -0.53 34.45 16.27
C SER A 791 0.64 33.82 17.06
N ARG A 792 1.03 32.59 16.75
CA ARG A 792 2.15 31.89 17.42
C ARG A 792 3.51 32.49 17.04
N THR A 793 3.64 33.01 15.81
CA THR A 793 4.85 33.70 15.34
C THR A 793 5.10 35.02 16.09
N LYS A 794 4.05 35.69 16.56
CA LYS A 794 4.14 36.95 17.33
C LYS A 794 4.48 36.73 18.81
N GLN A 795 3.95 35.68 19.46
CA GLN A 795 4.27 35.37 20.86
C GLN A 795 5.74 34.95 21.07
N ALA A 796 6.36 34.24 20.11
CA ALA A 796 7.78 33.91 20.18
C ALA A 796 8.72 35.15 20.11
N HIS A 797 8.26 36.24 19.50
CA HIS A 797 8.98 37.52 19.47
C HIS A 797 8.72 38.39 20.72
N SER A 798 7.55 38.32 21.35
CA SER A 798 7.28 39.11 22.57
C SER A 798 7.95 38.54 23.81
N ILE A 799 8.20 37.23 23.89
CA ILE A 799 8.92 36.61 25.04
C ILE A 799 10.41 36.99 25.05
N ARG A 800 10.99 37.43 23.92
CA ARG A 800 12.38 37.93 23.85
C ARG A 800 12.54 39.42 24.15
N THR A 801 11.46 40.15 24.44
CA THR A 801 11.49 41.60 24.64
C THR A 801 10.83 42.10 25.93
N SER A 802 10.63 41.22 26.91
CA SER A 802 10.28 41.64 28.28
C SER A 802 11.56 41.71 29.15
N PRO A 803 12.09 42.89 29.47
CA PRO A 803 12.91 43.07 30.66
C PRO A 803 11.98 43.19 31.88
N ASP A 804 12.27 42.41 32.93
CA ASP A 804 11.75 42.46 34.31
C ASP A 804 10.31 42.93 34.58
#